data_AF-A0A5E4N248-F1
#
_entry.id   AF-A0A5E4N248-F1
#
_cell.length_a   1.000
_cell.length_b   1.000
_cell.length_c   1.000
_cell.angle_alpha   90.00
_cell.angle_beta   90.00
_cell.angle_gamma   90.00
#
_symmetry.space_group_name_H-M   'P 1'
#
loop_
_entity.id
_entity.type
_entity.pdbx_description
1 polymer ?
#
loop_
_entity_poly.entity_id
_entity_poly.type
_entity_poly.pdbx_seq_one_letter_code
_entity_poly.pdbx_strand_id
1 'polypeptide(L)'
;MTTANPIGGDALRISDHKPLITYAGDKELFENLKLVLSQSLSQEPIEWRRQYARPMKMVTLSTEFVPFNKDAVAEQINSRNLVGRPIMHTFWTQCLDMEVYKSLLRDEIEKWMFEMNKHNIIDWVIVVVETYDLRKHNKLLPRTTVFDKIKSDFAEKKADRCLSVINPPKSEVRCGSSAWRALIANVRLLILSAFDRLFLKYEDNIRNYREQRNDPSWSFCKYFLYQEELAFALQMLGLHDEALVQYDELDAMFTQFILNSPVGNVPHWLTEFQGVLERWSAVLYMENISRTQREAIKNRKLSLLEFRCYLFSRQASLLMAASKPWQVAERALIFLHQAVSDLKTLEIDCPKGSVACWVLQCCAQILIICQTVKKSAHLEECSHHTAPLLYYSLKKLYELGELCGLLPDSVQTTEQLHTVQVLCSGMQSGHDLTAATESVATLKTALSSSETFSKHYLDVAELAISTYKHNKLMRCAHSLVGLELAKFYTLSGDTTKRTAFLVKALKLFEQDNWKLLIVQTNLELVKCFKKIGNVDQFVKTCLQLASSSECNIQVRQNHFDQMLSMIQESNVECFYPMDGVIVLDQIDVKSNDEDNYPSIVSLKFKSNLPRNVVCPKISISVVIGSAMKKMKNKFNLAKSTYSYDIKKDNVLPMAYNHNYQQDGHFASTGILCLNQKSYLKRQDSQRRKPSTNFNKNDFHDIISANSVTITPGINVIDLTLNNSKNMESGIYFLDKLSILLESRLELLTSVPFGLMFALKNVNSTARLDLSDNQCLFAGVEEMSILSLQFGTKSKKIIDKIQLHSTPGLTFCMKDDTEFCSEIYVKSPFSMSSNNSVSLPIKLFAQLPPLKDNPKTVHHKLWVKCETSLDDEEVICVSIDFSLPFTVAYRLHTCHYRKFVGVNITCHTDWSLALREPKIIGISQPPTNVMVKLTSLNSTFKPLTVSI
;
A
#
# COMPACT_ATOMS: atom_id res chain seq x y z
N MET A 1 2.17 9.36 -53.73
CA MET A 1 1.77 10.69 -54.23
C MET A 1 1.01 11.38 -53.12
N THR A 2 1.74 12.21 -52.37
CA THR A 2 1.25 12.98 -51.22
C THR A 2 0.68 14.30 -51.72
N THR A 3 -0.63 14.44 -51.68
CA THR A 3 -1.31 15.72 -51.91
C THR A 3 -1.04 16.64 -50.72
N ALA A 4 -0.06 17.51 -50.86
CA ALA A 4 0.08 18.68 -50.01
C ALA A 4 -1.14 19.58 -50.26
N ASN A 5 -2.05 19.66 -49.30
CA ASN A 5 -3.06 20.72 -49.29
C ASN A 5 -2.34 22.07 -49.19
N PRO A 6 -2.65 23.06 -50.05
CA PRO A 6 -2.15 24.40 -49.88
C PRO A 6 -2.88 25.01 -48.67
N ILE A 7 -2.19 25.16 -47.55
CA ILE A 7 -2.72 25.89 -46.39
C ILE A 7 -2.35 27.36 -46.56
N GLY A 8 -3.32 28.25 -46.30
CA GLY A 8 -3.28 29.70 -46.57
C GLY A 8 -2.06 30.45 -45.99
N GLY A 9 -1.81 31.64 -46.56
CA GLY A 9 -0.59 32.45 -46.37
C GLY A 9 -0.26 32.98 -44.95
N ASP A 10 -0.94 32.51 -43.91
CA ASP A 10 -0.85 33.01 -42.52
C ASP A 10 0.06 32.19 -41.59
N ALA A 11 0.57 31.03 -42.02
CA ALA A 11 1.38 30.13 -41.20
C ALA A 11 2.88 30.14 -41.57
N LEU A 12 3.77 30.25 -40.57
CA LEU A 12 5.23 30.11 -40.69
C LEU A 12 5.67 28.71 -40.22
N ARG A 13 6.28 27.93 -41.11
CA ARG A 13 6.86 26.62 -40.80
C ARG A 13 8.35 26.71 -40.51
N ILE A 14 8.73 26.62 -39.23
CA ILE A 14 10.14 26.71 -38.83
C ILE A 14 10.90 25.40 -38.99
N SER A 15 10.22 24.27 -38.88
CA SER A 15 10.77 22.94 -39.20
C SER A 15 11.28 22.84 -40.65
N ASP A 16 10.74 23.66 -41.54
CA ASP A 16 11.08 23.65 -42.97
C ASP A 16 12.25 24.60 -43.27
N HIS A 17 12.56 25.52 -42.35
CA HIS A 17 13.71 26.40 -42.50
C HIS A 17 15.00 25.64 -42.22
N LYS A 18 15.96 25.79 -43.14
CA LYS A 18 17.26 25.13 -43.11
C LYS A 18 18.37 26.18 -43.09
N PRO A 19 19.55 25.85 -42.53
CA PRO A 19 20.73 26.68 -42.67
C PRO A 19 21.01 26.96 -44.16
N LEU A 20 21.01 28.24 -44.53
CA LEU A 20 21.26 28.67 -45.89
C LEU A 20 22.77 28.77 -46.16
N ILE A 21 23.21 28.21 -47.27
CA ILE A 21 24.60 28.28 -47.75
C ILE A 21 24.57 28.85 -49.17
N THR A 22 25.38 29.87 -49.44
CA THR A 22 25.46 30.38 -50.82
C THR A 22 26.48 29.61 -51.64
N TYR A 23 26.24 29.44 -52.93
CA TYR A 23 27.22 28.93 -53.87
C TYR A 23 27.54 29.93 -54.98
N ALA A 24 28.81 30.01 -55.38
CA ALA A 24 29.36 30.83 -56.45
C ALA A 24 30.38 30.03 -57.29
N GLY A 25 30.75 30.55 -58.47
CA GLY A 25 31.66 29.86 -59.41
C GLY A 25 30.89 29.07 -60.47
N ASP A 26 31.31 27.83 -60.72
CA ASP A 26 30.71 26.94 -61.73
C ASP A 26 29.35 26.40 -61.25
N LYS A 27 28.27 26.95 -61.82
CA LYS A 27 26.88 26.63 -61.43
C LYS A 27 26.45 25.24 -61.88
N GLU A 28 26.85 24.82 -63.08
CA GLU A 28 26.46 23.53 -63.64
C GLU A 28 27.11 22.38 -62.87
N LEU A 29 28.38 22.57 -62.49
CA LEU A 29 29.10 21.65 -61.61
C LEU A 29 28.39 21.51 -60.25
N PHE A 30 28.00 22.62 -59.64
CA PHE A 30 27.39 22.61 -58.32
C PHE A 30 26.00 21.95 -58.31
N GLU A 31 25.13 22.23 -59.29
CA GLU A 31 23.78 21.63 -59.34
C GLU A 31 23.85 20.09 -59.47
N ASN A 32 24.86 19.55 -60.14
CA ASN A 32 25.11 18.10 -60.20
C ASN A 32 25.50 17.48 -58.84
N LEU A 33 26.18 18.25 -57.98
CA LEU A 33 26.66 17.79 -56.66
C LEU A 33 25.69 18.11 -55.52
N LYS A 34 24.80 19.09 -55.70
CA LYS A 34 23.88 19.63 -54.70
C LYS A 34 23.05 18.57 -53.99
N LEU A 35 22.47 17.63 -54.75
CA LEU A 35 21.63 16.56 -54.18
C LEU A 35 22.47 15.64 -53.28
N VAL A 36 23.65 15.21 -53.75
CA VAL A 36 24.56 14.35 -52.99
C VAL A 36 25.12 15.08 -51.76
N LEU A 37 25.44 16.37 -51.87
CA LEU A 37 25.90 17.21 -50.75
C LEU A 37 24.82 17.35 -49.67
N SER A 38 23.60 17.69 -50.05
CA SER A 38 22.50 17.88 -49.11
C SER A 38 22.17 16.58 -48.35
N GLN A 39 22.14 15.44 -49.04
CA GLN A 39 21.96 14.13 -48.41
C GLN A 39 23.13 13.80 -47.49
N SER A 40 24.37 13.95 -47.97
CA SER A 40 25.56 13.63 -47.19
C SER A 40 25.66 14.47 -45.91
N LEU A 41 25.34 15.77 -45.95
CA LEU A 41 25.39 16.65 -44.78
C LEU A 41 24.41 16.21 -43.69
N SER A 42 23.21 15.76 -44.08
CA SER A 42 22.12 15.34 -43.17
C SER A 42 22.27 13.92 -42.57
N GLN A 43 23.17 13.09 -43.08
CA GLN A 43 23.23 11.66 -42.70
C GLN A 43 23.82 11.36 -41.33
N GLU A 44 24.87 12.07 -40.92
CA GLU A 44 25.57 11.80 -39.66
C GLU A 44 25.47 13.01 -38.73
N PRO A 45 25.09 12.80 -37.46
CA PRO A 45 25.12 13.86 -36.46
C PRO A 45 26.57 14.20 -36.12
N ILE A 46 26.85 15.48 -35.95
CA ILE A 46 28.18 15.97 -35.56
C ILE A 46 28.17 16.52 -34.14
N GLU A 47 29.27 16.30 -33.42
CA GLU A 47 29.47 16.89 -32.10
C GLU A 47 29.69 18.39 -32.24
N TRP A 48 28.78 19.16 -31.64
CA TRP A 48 28.91 20.60 -31.49
C TRP A 48 29.32 20.94 -30.07
N ARG A 49 30.47 21.61 -29.95
CA ARG A 49 31.01 22.11 -28.68
C ARG A 49 31.03 23.63 -28.69
N ARG A 50 30.01 24.23 -28.10
CA ARG A 50 29.91 25.68 -27.95
C ARG A 50 30.96 26.20 -26.95
N GLN A 51 31.35 27.46 -27.10
CA GLN A 51 32.23 28.15 -26.15
C GLN A 51 31.56 28.31 -24.76
N TYR A 52 32.35 28.54 -23.69
CA TYR A 52 31.89 28.69 -22.29
C TYR A 52 31.40 27.41 -21.57
N ALA A 53 32.05 26.27 -21.81
CA ALA A 53 31.82 25.02 -21.06
C ALA A 53 30.38 24.45 -21.12
N ARG A 54 29.60 24.81 -22.16
CA ARG A 54 28.31 24.17 -22.42
C ARG A 54 28.51 22.68 -22.77
N PRO A 55 27.57 21.80 -22.38
CA PRO A 55 27.68 20.37 -22.67
C PRO A 55 27.72 20.12 -24.18
N MET A 56 28.49 19.13 -24.61
CA MET A 56 28.55 18.71 -26.01
C MET A 56 27.16 18.24 -26.49
N LYS A 57 26.79 18.60 -27.71
CA LYS A 57 25.50 18.25 -28.32
C LYS A 57 25.70 17.61 -29.69
N MET A 58 24.83 16.69 -30.04
CA MET A 58 24.79 16.09 -31.37
C MET A 58 23.83 16.90 -32.24
N VAL A 59 24.32 17.42 -33.36
CA VAL A 59 23.54 18.25 -34.30
C VAL A 59 23.51 17.57 -35.66
N THR A 60 22.31 17.45 -36.24
CA THR A 60 22.14 17.00 -37.62
C THR A 60 21.87 18.19 -38.52
N LEU A 61 22.77 18.47 -39.45
CA LEU A 61 22.68 19.65 -40.33
C LEU A 61 21.97 19.30 -41.64
N SER A 62 20.76 19.82 -41.82
CA SER A 62 20.04 19.75 -43.10
C SER A 62 20.08 21.12 -43.76
N THR A 63 20.98 21.36 -44.71
CA THR A 63 21.22 22.69 -45.29
C THR A 63 20.49 22.91 -46.61
N GLU A 64 20.25 24.17 -46.96
CA GLU A 64 19.69 24.58 -48.25
C GLU A 64 20.69 25.51 -48.98
N PHE A 65 20.81 25.33 -50.30
CA PHE A 65 21.81 26.02 -51.11
C PHE A 65 21.17 27.03 -52.07
N VAL A 66 21.61 28.28 -52.01
CA VAL A 66 21.08 29.42 -52.80
C VAL A 66 22.20 30.06 -53.62
N PRO A 67 21.97 30.51 -54.86
CA PRO A 67 22.99 31.20 -55.63
C PRO A 67 23.45 32.48 -54.91
N PHE A 68 24.76 32.76 -54.95
CA PHE A 68 25.31 33.98 -54.38
C PHE A 68 24.76 35.23 -55.08
N ASN A 69 24.20 36.15 -54.29
CA ASN A 69 23.70 37.44 -54.74
C ASN A 69 24.30 38.55 -53.88
N LYS A 70 24.93 39.54 -54.51
CA LYS A 70 25.62 40.67 -53.84
C LYS A 70 24.65 41.52 -53.02
N ASP A 71 23.48 41.83 -53.56
CA ASP A 71 22.50 42.71 -52.91
C ASP A 71 21.84 42.03 -51.70
N ALA A 72 21.58 40.73 -51.82
CA ALA A 72 21.03 39.93 -50.73
C ALA A 72 21.97 39.89 -49.51
N VAL A 73 23.29 39.78 -49.72
CA VAL A 73 24.29 39.74 -48.64
C VAL A 73 24.37 41.09 -47.90
N ALA A 74 24.24 42.21 -48.61
CA ALA A 74 24.26 43.54 -48.02
C ALA A 74 23.00 43.83 -47.16
N GLU A 75 21.81 43.43 -47.61
CA GLU A 75 20.56 43.57 -46.85
C GLU A 75 20.53 42.70 -45.59
N GLN A 76 21.14 41.51 -45.65
CA GLN A 76 21.13 40.52 -44.57
C GLN A 76 21.98 40.88 -43.35
N ILE A 77 23.01 41.72 -43.51
CA ILE A 77 23.84 42.17 -42.38
C ILE A 77 23.09 43.18 -41.52
N ASN A 78 22.18 43.93 -42.15
CA ASN A 78 21.35 44.95 -41.51
C ASN A 78 20.04 44.35 -40.95
N SER A 79 19.63 43.18 -41.42
CA SER A 79 18.43 42.51 -40.94
C SER A 79 18.65 41.88 -39.56
N ARG A 80 17.62 41.93 -38.71
CA ARG A 80 17.64 41.40 -37.34
C ARG A 80 17.25 39.92 -37.25
N ASN A 81 16.85 39.31 -38.37
CA ASN A 81 16.32 37.96 -38.41
C ASN A 81 17.48 36.96 -38.54
N LEU A 82 17.49 35.94 -37.68
CA LEU A 82 18.49 34.87 -37.75
C LEU A 82 18.09 33.78 -38.75
N VAL A 83 16.78 33.58 -38.91
CA VAL A 83 16.20 32.62 -39.85
C VAL A 83 16.18 33.23 -41.25
N GLY A 84 16.64 32.47 -42.25
CA GLY A 84 16.71 32.92 -43.65
C GLY A 84 17.96 33.73 -44.00
N ARG A 85 18.95 33.79 -43.11
CA ARG A 85 20.27 34.35 -43.39
C ARG A 85 21.24 33.26 -43.88
N PRO A 86 22.01 33.47 -44.96
CA PRO A 86 23.11 32.59 -45.34
C PRO A 86 24.22 32.67 -44.29
N ILE A 87 24.60 31.49 -43.79
CA ILE A 87 25.56 31.34 -42.70
C ILE A 87 26.98 31.12 -43.23
N MET A 88 27.09 30.51 -44.42
CA MET A 88 28.37 30.20 -45.04
C MET A 88 28.30 30.43 -46.55
N HIS A 89 29.42 30.82 -47.13
CA HIS A 89 29.55 31.07 -48.56
C HIS A 89 30.57 30.13 -49.20
N THR A 90 30.19 29.46 -50.27
CA THR A 90 31.03 28.47 -50.95
C THR A 90 31.33 28.88 -52.38
N PHE A 91 32.55 28.64 -52.83
CA PHE A 91 32.98 28.86 -54.21
C PHE A 91 33.42 27.53 -54.81
N TRP A 92 32.82 27.14 -55.94
CA TRP A 92 33.06 25.86 -56.59
C TRP A 92 33.73 26.05 -57.95
N THR A 93 34.80 25.30 -58.19
CA THR A 93 35.52 25.36 -59.46
C THR A 93 36.09 24.01 -59.86
N GLN A 94 36.12 23.73 -61.16
CA GLN A 94 36.80 22.59 -61.75
C GLN A 94 37.84 23.12 -62.74
N CYS A 95 39.06 23.39 -62.27
CA CYS A 95 40.15 23.92 -63.09
C CYS A 95 41.42 23.07 -62.93
N LEU A 96 41.88 22.49 -64.03
CA LEU A 96 43.11 21.69 -64.09
C LEU A 96 44.26 22.43 -64.78
N ASP A 97 43.97 23.55 -65.44
CA ASP A 97 44.91 24.31 -66.25
C ASP A 97 45.39 25.58 -65.53
N MET A 98 46.70 25.71 -65.37
CA MET A 98 47.36 26.83 -64.68
C MET A 98 47.24 28.15 -65.46
N GLU A 99 47.11 28.11 -66.79
CA GLU A 99 46.96 29.33 -67.61
C GLU A 99 45.55 29.90 -67.48
N VAL A 100 44.53 29.04 -67.49
CA VAL A 100 43.13 29.41 -67.25
C VAL A 100 42.95 29.96 -65.82
N TYR A 101 43.66 29.38 -64.85
CA TYR A 101 43.67 29.90 -63.49
C TYR A 101 44.18 31.35 -63.43
N LYS A 102 45.35 31.62 -64.02
CA LYS A 102 45.99 32.93 -63.98
C LYS A 102 45.24 34.01 -64.77
N SER A 103 44.55 33.62 -65.84
CA SER A 103 43.90 34.56 -66.77
C SER A 103 42.46 34.92 -66.40
N LEU A 104 41.71 34.00 -65.75
CA LEU A 104 40.28 34.19 -65.51
C LEU A 104 39.87 33.85 -64.07
N LEU A 105 40.15 32.63 -63.61
CA LEU A 105 39.61 32.12 -62.33
C LEU A 105 40.14 32.89 -61.11
N ARG A 106 41.40 33.33 -61.15
CA ARG A 106 42.00 34.13 -60.08
C ARG A 106 41.22 35.45 -59.88
N ASP A 107 40.92 36.16 -60.96
CA ASP A 107 40.19 37.42 -60.92
C ASP A 107 38.74 37.25 -60.42
N GLU A 108 38.10 36.12 -60.77
CA GLU A 108 36.75 35.80 -60.27
C GLU A 108 36.74 35.54 -58.75
N ILE A 109 37.70 34.77 -58.25
CA ILE A 109 37.84 34.50 -56.81
C ILE A 109 38.22 35.79 -56.06
N GLU A 110 39.12 36.62 -56.60
CA GLU A 110 39.48 37.93 -56.02
C GLU A 110 38.26 38.84 -55.91
N LYS A 111 37.43 38.95 -56.96
CA LYS A 111 36.19 39.74 -56.95
C LYS A 111 35.18 39.23 -55.92
N TRP A 112 34.99 37.92 -55.82
CA TRP A 112 34.08 37.33 -54.83
C TRP A 112 34.57 37.54 -53.40
N MET A 113 35.87 37.33 -53.15
CA MET A 113 36.50 37.57 -51.85
C MET A 113 36.47 39.04 -51.43
N PHE A 114 36.61 39.97 -52.38
CA PHE A 114 36.51 41.40 -52.12
C PHE A 114 35.13 41.78 -51.55
N GLU A 115 34.04 41.24 -52.12
CA GLU A 115 32.68 41.48 -51.60
C GLU A 115 32.49 40.90 -50.19
N MET A 116 33.04 39.73 -49.90
CA MET A 116 33.00 39.15 -48.54
C MET A 116 33.76 40.00 -47.53
N ASN A 117 34.96 40.45 -47.88
CA ASN A 117 35.82 41.26 -47.02
C ASN A 117 35.22 42.65 -46.75
N LYS A 118 34.57 43.26 -47.76
CA LYS A 118 33.83 44.52 -47.60
C LYS A 118 32.80 44.45 -46.46
N HIS A 119 32.24 43.28 -46.24
CA HIS A 119 31.20 43.00 -45.25
C HIS A 119 31.72 42.30 -43.98
N ASN A 120 33.04 42.17 -43.81
CA ASN A 120 33.69 41.44 -42.72
C ASN A 120 33.22 39.98 -42.58
N ILE A 121 32.86 39.34 -43.70
CA ILE A 121 32.44 37.94 -43.72
C ILE A 121 33.66 37.04 -43.73
N ILE A 122 33.81 36.27 -42.65
CA ILE A 122 34.90 35.31 -42.49
C ILE A 122 34.45 33.87 -42.74
N ASP A 123 33.20 33.62 -43.10
CA ASP A 123 32.64 32.27 -43.20
C ASP A 123 32.54 31.83 -44.67
N TRP A 124 33.70 31.52 -45.24
CA TRP A 124 33.83 31.15 -46.64
C TRP A 124 34.67 29.88 -46.84
N VAL A 125 34.37 29.14 -47.91
CA VAL A 125 35.11 27.94 -48.34
C VAL A 125 35.26 27.93 -49.87
N ILE A 126 36.47 27.62 -50.35
CA ILE A 126 36.74 27.37 -51.76
C ILE A 126 36.91 25.86 -51.95
N VAL A 127 36.11 25.28 -52.85
CA VAL A 127 36.14 23.85 -53.17
C VAL A 127 36.59 23.68 -54.62
N VAL A 128 37.72 22.99 -54.80
CA VAL A 128 38.26 22.62 -56.11
C VAL A 128 37.88 21.18 -56.39
N VAL A 129 37.10 20.94 -57.45
CA VAL A 129 36.70 19.60 -57.87
C VAL A 129 37.72 19.06 -58.87
N GLU A 130 38.42 18.00 -58.50
CA GLU A 130 39.38 17.31 -59.36
C GLU A 130 38.70 16.14 -60.08
N THR A 131 39.04 15.97 -61.36
CA THR A 131 38.65 14.78 -62.13
C THR A 131 39.86 13.87 -62.32
N TYR A 132 39.75 12.64 -61.81
CA TYR A 132 40.78 11.61 -61.99
C TYR A 132 40.72 11.07 -63.41
N ASP A 133 41.79 11.26 -64.18
CA ASP A 133 41.88 10.80 -65.57
C ASP A 133 42.90 9.65 -65.65
N LEU A 134 42.41 8.40 -65.69
CA LEU A 134 43.22 7.16 -65.66
C LEU A 134 44.22 7.04 -66.82
N ARG A 135 44.11 7.90 -67.84
CA ARG A 135 44.90 7.83 -69.09
C ARG A 135 46.23 8.57 -69.04
N LYS A 136 46.57 9.27 -67.95
CA LYS A 136 47.81 10.07 -67.84
C LYS A 136 48.78 9.52 -66.79
N HIS A 137 49.34 8.33 -67.01
CA HIS A 137 50.32 7.76 -66.07
C HIS A 137 51.80 8.03 -66.39
N ASN A 138 52.12 8.73 -67.49
CA ASN A 138 53.53 8.85 -67.97
C ASN A 138 54.05 10.29 -68.19
N LYS A 139 53.60 11.28 -67.42
CA LYS A 139 54.29 12.58 -67.37
C LYS A 139 54.49 13.03 -65.92
N LEU A 140 55.71 13.48 -65.63
CA LEU A 140 56.12 14.12 -64.38
C LEU A 140 54.99 15.01 -63.85
N LEU A 141 54.56 14.77 -62.60
CA LEU A 141 53.61 15.63 -61.91
C LEU A 141 54.18 17.07 -61.88
N PRO A 142 53.42 18.09 -62.27
CA PRO A 142 53.82 19.48 -62.12
C PRO A 142 54.21 19.76 -60.65
N ARG A 143 55.29 20.53 -60.42
CA ARG A 143 55.82 20.83 -59.07
C ARG A 143 54.80 21.51 -58.13
N THR A 144 53.75 22.11 -58.67
CA THR A 144 52.65 22.78 -57.95
C THR A 144 51.35 22.60 -58.71
N THR A 145 50.30 22.10 -58.06
CA THR A 145 48.96 21.97 -58.67
C THR A 145 48.21 23.31 -58.64
N VAL A 146 47.13 23.44 -59.44
CA VAL A 146 46.24 24.61 -59.39
C VAL A 146 45.63 24.77 -57.98
N PHE A 147 45.31 23.67 -57.30
CA PHE A 147 44.89 23.67 -55.90
C PHE A 147 45.94 24.25 -54.96
N ASP A 148 47.20 23.82 -55.06
CA ASP A 148 48.30 24.36 -54.24
C ASP A 148 48.47 25.87 -54.45
N LYS A 149 48.25 26.33 -55.70
CA LYS A 149 48.33 27.75 -56.04
C LYS A 149 47.16 28.56 -55.47
N ILE A 150 45.92 28.08 -55.60
CA ILE A 150 44.74 28.69 -54.97
C ILE A 150 44.92 28.75 -53.45
N LYS A 151 45.42 27.67 -52.85
CA LYS A 151 45.69 27.59 -51.42
C LYS A 151 46.75 28.60 -50.98
N SER A 152 47.83 28.76 -51.75
CA SER A 152 48.86 29.77 -51.50
C SER A 152 48.36 31.20 -51.70
N ASP A 153 47.53 31.44 -52.71
CA ASP A 153 47.12 32.79 -53.10
C ASP A 153 45.98 33.33 -52.19
N PHE A 154 45.09 32.46 -51.67
CA PHE A 154 43.91 32.88 -50.90
C PHE A 154 43.80 32.29 -49.48
N ALA A 155 44.46 31.16 -49.18
CA ALA A 155 44.24 30.39 -47.95
C ALA A 155 45.53 30.06 -47.18
N GLU A 156 46.59 30.85 -47.33
CA GLU A 156 47.93 30.59 -46.76
C GLU A 156 47.89 30.35 -45.24
N LYS A 157 47.12 31.17 -44.51
CA LYS A 157 46.96 31.06 -43.03
C LYS A 157 45.71 30.27 -42.59
N LYS A 158 44.87 29.84 -43.53
CA LYS A 158 43.55 29.21 -43.29
C LYS A 158 43.34 28.03 -44.24
N ALA A 159 44.27 27.09 -44.20
CA ALA A 159 44.33 25.93 -45.10
C ALA A 159 43.07 25.04 -45.04
N ASP A 160 42.32 25.09 -43.94
CA ASP A 160 41.05 24.40 -43.69
C ASP A 160 39.88 24.91 -44.56
N ARG A 161 40.04 26.09 -45.19
CA ARG A 161 39.00 26.74 -46.02
C ARG A 161 39.17 26.55 -47.52
N CYS A 162 40.25 25.90 -47.95
CA CYS A 162 40.49 25.53 -49.33
C CYS A 162 40.57 24.01 -49.42
N LEU A 163 39.59 23.38 -50.05
CA LEU A 163 39.41 21.93 -50.05
C LEU A 163 39.45 21.39 -51.49
N SER A 164 40.16 20.28 -51.70
CA SER A 164 40.17 19.54 -52.96
C SER A 164 39.31 18.28 -52.82
N VAL A 165 38.46 18.02 -53.81
CA VAL A 165 37.48 16.93 -53.78
C VAL A 165 37.45 16.22 -55.13
N ILE A 166 37.47 14.89 -55.11
CA ILE A 166 37.34 14.07 -56.32
C ILE A 166 35.84 13.87 -56.60
N ASN A 167 35.42 14.11 -57.85
CA ASN A 167 34.01 14.07 -58.26
C ASN A 167 33.34 12.69 -57.98
N PRO A 168 32.39 12.59 -57.03
CA PRO A 168 31.82 11.31 -56.58
C PRO A 168 31.09 10.50 -57.67
N PRO A 169 30.22 11.04 -58.54
CA PRO A 169 29.53 10.27 -59.58
C PRO A 169 30.44 9.71 -60.69
N LYS A 170 31.73 10.07 -60.74
CA LYS A 170 32.67 9.62 -61.77
C LYS A 170 33.80 8.74 -61.25
N SER A 171 33.86 8.43 -59.94
CA SER A 171 34.98 7.69 -59.34
C SER A 171 34.55 6.36 -58.71
N GLU A 172 34.96 5.22 -59.30
CA GLU A 172 34.83 3.87 -58.72
C GLU A 172 35.85 3.58 -57.59
N VAL A 173 36.63 4.58 -57.18
CA VAL A 173 37.83 4.39 -56.35
C VAL A 173 37.57 4.70 -54.87
N ARG A 174 38.04 3.80 -53.99
CA ARG A 174 38.01 3.89 -52.51
C ARG A 174 38.48 5.25 -51.94
N CYS A 175 39.42 5.91 -52.63
CA CYS A 175 40.03 7.19 -52.24
C CYS A 175 39.07 8.40 -52.40
N GLY A 176 38.23 8.43 -53.46
CA GLY A 176 37.23 9.49 -53.67
C GLY A 176 36.19 9.57 -52.55
N SER A 177 35.83 8.41 -51.98
CA SER A 177 34.94 8.33 -50.82
C SER A 177 35.51 8.95 -49.54
N SER A 178 36.85 8.96 -49.39
CA SER A 178 37.51 9.46 -48.19
C SER A 178 37.68 10.98 -48.21
N ALA A 179 38.04 11.55 -49.37
CA ALA A 179 38.12 13.00 -49.57
C ALA A 179 36.72 13.64 -49.47
N TRP A 180 35.69 12.98 -50.00
CA TRP A 180 34.30 13.42 -49.83
C TRP A 180 33.87 13.44 -48.36
N ARG A 181 34.14 12.37 -47.60
CA ARG A 181 33.85 12.34 -46.17
C ARG A 181 34.59 13.43 -45.38
N ALA A 182 35.85 13.70 -45.73
CA ALA A 182 36.63 14.79 -45.12
C ALA A 182 36.07 16.18 -45.45
N LEU A 183 35.63 16.42 -46.70
CA LEU A 183 34.92 17.65 -47.09
C LEU A 183 33.67 17.83 -46.23
N ILE A 184 32.82 16.81 -46.16
CA ILE A 184 31.57 16.87 -45.40
C ILE A 184 31.84 17.14 -43.91
N ALA A 185 32.83 16.47 -43.31
CA ALA A 185 33.23 16.73 -41.93
C ALA A 185 33.71 18.19 -41.73
N ASN A 186 34.58 18.70 -42.61
CA ASN A 186 35.07 20.07 -42.54
C ASN A 186 33.96 21.10 -42.72
N VAL A 187 33.07 20.90 -43.70
CA VAL A 187 31.93 21.79 -43.96
C VAL A 187 30.98 21.81 -42.75
N ARG A 188 30.67 20.66 -42.14
CA ARG A 188 29.87 20.61 -40.90
C ARG A 188 30.52 21.41 -39.77
N LEU A 189 31.83 21.24 -39.54
CA LEU A 189 32.56 21.98 -38.51
C LEU A 189 32.58 23.50 -38.77
N LEU A 190 32.77 23.92 -40.03
CA LEU A 190 32.78 25.32 -40.40
C LEU A 190 31.40 25.97 -40.25
N ILE A 191 30.32 25.27 -40.62
CA ILE A 191 28.94 25.72 -40.40
C ILE A 191 28.69 25.94 -38.90
N LEU A 192 29.04 24.95 -38.06
CA LEU A 192 28.87 25.05 -36.62
C LEU A 192 29.71 26.18 -36.00
N SER A 193 30.94 26.37 -36.47
CA SER A 193 31.80 27.47 -36.05
C SER A 193 31.24 28.85 -36.43
N ALA A 194 30.60 28.96 -37.61
CA ALA A 194 29.92 30.17 -38.04
C ALA A 194 28.68 30.45 -37.16
N PHE A 195 27.89 29.42 -36.85
CA PHE A 195 26.78 29.51 -35.89
C PHE A 195 27.24 29.92 -34.50
N ASP A 196 28.36 29.40 -33.99
CA ASP A 196 28.91 29.79 -32.69
C ASP A 196 29.19 31.29 -32.61
N ARG A 197 29.84 31.86 -33.64
CA ARG A 197 30.11 33.30 -33.70
C ARG A 197 28.83 34.11 -33.81
N LEU A 198 27.88 33.66 -34.65
CA LEU A 198 26.61 34.33 -34.84
C LEU A 198 25.79 34.36 -33.55
N PHE A 199 25.68 33.23 -32.88
CA PHE A 199 24.96 33.11 -31.60
C PHE A 199 25.64 33.88 -30.50
N LEU A 200 26.97 33.87 -30.39
CA LEU A 200 27.67 34.67 -29.39
C LEU A 200 27.34 36.17 -29.52
N LYS A 201 27.48 36.70 -30.74
CA LYS A 201 27.17 38.12 -31.02
C LYS A 201 25.69 38.44 -30.75
N TYR A 202 24.79 37.51 -31.09
CA TYR A 202 23.35 37.73 -30.91
C TYR A 202 22.91 37.59 -29.45
N GLU A 203 23.45 36.61 -28.72
CA GLU A 203 23.24 36.45 -27.27
C GLU A 203 23.77 37.68 -26.50
N ASP A 204 24.93 38.24 -26.87
CA ASP A 204 25.44 39.48 -26.29
C ASP A 204 24.50 40.67 -26.55
N ASN A 205 23.93 40.77 -27.75
CA ASN A 205 22.93 41.80 -28.05
C ASN A 205 21.65 41.65 -27.21
N ILE A 206 21.16 40.42 -27.03
CA ILE A 206 20.00 40.12 -26.17
C ILE A 206 20.33 40.50 -24.72
N ARG A 207 21.52 40.14 -24.24
CA ARG A 207 21.98 40.45 -22.88
C ARG A 207 22.05 41.95 -22.65
N ASN A 208 22.66 42.71 -23.55
CA ASN A 208 22.73 44.17 -23.46
C ASN A 208 21.33 44.80 -23.42
N TYR A 209 20.39 44.30 -24.23
CA TYR A 209 19.01 44.77 -24.20
C TYR A 209 18.24 44.34 -22.93
N ARG A 210 18.60 43.21 -22.32
CA ARG A 210 18.04 42.77 -21.02
C ARG A 210 18.56 43.61 -19.84
N GLU A 211 19.81 44.05 -19.89
CA GLU A 211 20.39 44.92 -18.86
C GLU A 211 19.70 46.29 -18.82
N GLN A 212 19.17 46.74 -19.96
CA GLN A 212 18.33 47.94 -20.13
C GLN A 212 16.88 47.77 -19.64
N ARG A 213 16.53 46.69 -18.93
CA ARG A 213 15.14 46.41 -18.50
C ARG A 213 14.51 47.45 -17.58
N ASN A 214 15.35 48.25 -16.90
CA ASN A 214 14.89 49.34 -16.02
C ASN A 214 14.59 50.63 -16.81
N ASP A 215 14.95 50.69 -18.10
CA ASP A 215 14.75 51.87 -18.92
C ASP A 215 13.28 52.01 -19.34
N PRO A 216 12.68 53.20 -19.28
CA PRO A 216 11.27 53.41 -19.65
C PRO A 216 10.95 53.08 -21.11
N SER A 217 11.92 53.18 -22.02
CA SER A 217 11.77 52.83 -23.44
C SER A 217 11.85 51.32 -23.71
N TRP A 218 12.19 50.53 -22.70
CA TRP A 218 12.26 49.08 -22.81
C TRP A 218 10.87 48.47 -22.88
N SER A 219 10.73 47.42 -23.67
CA SER A 219 9.48 46.68 -23.84
C SER A 219 9.75 45.20 -23.88
N PHE A 220 9.01 44.45 -23.07
CA PHE A 220 9.09 43.00 -23.03
C PHE A 220 8.71 42.37 -24.38
N CYS A 221 7.70 42.88 -25.10
CA CYS A 221 7.33 42.34 -26.42
C CYS A 221 8.48 42.42 -27.44
N LYS A 222 9.29 43.48 -27.37
CA LYS A 222 10.48 43.62 -28.23
C LYS A 222 11.60 42.66 -27.79
N TYR A 223 11.83 42.51 -26.48
CA TYR A 223 12.78 41.52 -25.94
C TYR A 223 12.37 40.08 -26.31
N PHE A 224 11.08 39.77 -26.17
CA PHE A 224 10.46 38.52 -26.55
C PHE A 224 10.77 38.15 -28.00
N LEU A 225 10.54 39.06 -28.95
CA LEU A 225 10.83 38.81 -30.37
C LEU A 225 12.32 38.56 -30.63
N TYR A 226 13.23 39.24 -29.92
CA TYR A 226 14.66 38.99 -30.06
C TYR A 226 15.05 37.60 -29.56
N GLN A 227 14.58 37.21 -28.38
CA GLN A 227 14.90 35.91 -27.79
C GLN A 227 14.19 34.75 -28.52
N GLU A 228 13.00 35.00 -29.07
CA GLU A 228 12.28 34.06 -29.94
C GLU A 228 13.05 33.75 -31.24
N GLU A 229 13.64 34.75 -31.90
CA GLU A 229 14.48 34.52 -33.09
C GLU A 229 15.69 33.62 -32.80
N LEU A 230 16.26 33.72 -31.59
CA LEU A 230 17.31 32.78 -31.14
C LEU A 230 16.74 31.37 -30.98
N ALA A 231 15.56 31.24 -30.36
CA ALA A 231 14.87 29.96 -30.22
C ALA A 231 14.56 29.32 -31.59
N PHE A 232 14.20 30.12 -32.60
CA PHE A 232 13.98 29.64 -33.96
C PHE A 232 15.26 29.13 -34.62
N ALA A 233 16.38 29.84 -34.45
CA ALA A 233 17.67 29.38 -34.97
C ALA A 233 18.13 28.09 -34.27
N LEU A 234 17.87 27.93 -32.97
CA LEU A 234 18.13 26.68 -32.24
C LEU A 234 17.20 25.54 -32.71
N GLN A 235 15.92 25.83 -32.96
CA GLN A 235 14.96 24.87 -33.53
C GLN A 235 15.38 24.41 -34.93
N MET A 236 15.86 25.33 -35.79
CA MET A 236 16.41 25.01 -37.12
C MET A 236 17.57 24.01 -37.05
N LEU A 237 18.39 24.07 -36.00
CA LEU A 237 19.49 23.13 -35.75
C LEU A 237 19.04 21.83 -35.06
N GLY A 238 17.74 21.66 -34.80
CA GLY A 238 17.18 20.49 -34.09
C GLY A 238 17.44 20.49 -32.58
N LEU A 239 17.94 21.60 -32.02
CA LEU A 239 18.21 21.75 -30.59
C LEU A 239 16.96 22.20 -29.83
N HIS A 240 15.92 21.36 -29.86
CA HIS A 240 14.63 21.64 -29.25
C HIS A 240 14.72 21.92 -27.75
N ASP A 241 15.58 21.21 -27.01
CA ASP A 241 15.77 21.42 -25.58
C ASP A 241 16.38 22.81 -25.27
N GLU A 242 17.33 23.31 -26.07
CA GLU A 242 17.90 24.66 -25.88
C GLU A 242 16.92 25.76 -26.30
N ALA A 243 16.17 25.53 -27.37
CA ALA A 243 15.09 26.42 -27.78
C ALA A 243 14.01 26.51 -26.69
N LEU A 244 13.68 25.40 -26.03
CA LEU A 244 12.70 25.35 -24.95
C LEU A 244 13.15 26.21 -23.75
N VAL A 245 14.43 26.14 -23.39
CA VAL A 245 15.00 26.99 -22.32
C VAL A 245 14.79 28.48 -22.60
N GLN A 246 14.89 28.92 -23.86
CA GLN A 246 14.63 30.33 -24.20
C GLN A 246 13.19 30.75 -23.90
N TYR A 247 12.20 29.88 -24.17
CA TYR A 247 10.80 30.16 -23.82
C TYR A 247 10.54 30.06 -22.31
N ASP A 248 11.18 29.10 -21.61
CA ASP A 248 11.08 28.97 -20.15
C ASP A 248 11.65 30.22 -19.44
N GLU A 249 12.76 30.78 -19.93
CA GLU A 249 13.32 32.04 -19.43
C GLU A 249 12.38 33.24 -19.67
N LEU A 250 11.76 33.32 -20.85
CA LEU A 250 10.79 34.36 -21.18
C LEU A 250 9.57 34.29 -20.28
N ASP A 251 9.02 33.09 -20.07
CA ASP A 251 7.86 32.86 -19.22
C ASP A 251 8.14 33.20 -17.75
N ALA A 252 9.32 32.81 -17.25
CA ALA A 252 9.77 33.14 -15.90
C ALA A 252 9.99 34.66 -15.71
N MET A 253 10.63 35.32 -16.68
CA MET A 253 10.84 36.77 -16.63
C MET A 253 9.52 37.54 -16.68
N PHE A 254 8.59 37.14 -17.55
CA PHE A 254 7.28 37.77 -17.64
C PHE A 254 6.50 37.61 -16.33
N THR A 255 6.48 36.41 -15.76
CA THR A 255 5.88 36.15 -14.43
C THR A 255 6.51 37.02 -13.35
N GLN A 256 7.84 37.19 -13.35
CA GLN A 256 8.53 38.05 -12.38
C GLN A 256 8.07 39.51 -12.49
N PHE A 257 7.86 40.04 -13.69
CA PHE A 257 7.32 41.39 -13.86
C PHE A 257 5.89 41.53 -13.33
N ILE A 258 5.06 40.50 -13.51
CA ILE A 258 3.68 40.48 -12.98
C ILE A 258 3.70 40.41 -11.45
N LEU A 259 4.51 39.55 -10.85
CA LEU A 259 4.60 39.43 -9.39
C LEU A 259 5.15 40.69 -8.71
N ASN A 260 5.94 41.50 -9.42
CA ASN A 260 6.48 42.76 -8.93
C ASN A 260 5.54 43.96 -9.18
N SER A 261 4.48 43.81 -9.98
CA SER A 261 3.53 44.88 -10.27
C SER A 261 2.85 45.49 -9.03
N PRO A 262 2.51 44.76 -7.94
CA PRO A 262 1.83 45.37 -6.79
C PRO A 262 2.79 46.16 -5.88
N VAL A 263 4.11 45.99 -6.00
CA VAL A 263 5.11 46.61 -5.10
C VAL A 263 5.87 47.76 -5.77
N GLY A 264 5.93 47.79 -7.09
CA GLY A 264 6.68 48.80 -7.86
C GLY A 264 5.85 49.50 -8.92
N ASN A 265 6.47 50.45 -9.63
CA ASN A 265 5.82 51.09 -10.78
C ASN A 265 5.58 50.06 -11.89
N VAL A 266 4.32 49.90 -12.29
CA VAL A 266 3.93 49.01 -13.39
C VAL A 266 4.54 49.54 -14.70
N PRO A 267 5.34 48.75 -15.43
CA PRO A 267 5.87 49.18 -16.71
C PRO A 267 4.74 49.48 -17.72
N HIS A 268 4.87 50.54 -18.52
CA HIS A 268 3.84 50.92 -19.51
C HIS A 268 3.52 49.82 -20.52
N TRP A 269 4.50 48.99 -20.89
CA TRP A 269 4.23 47.86 -21.79
C TRP A 269 3.36 46.79 -21.12
N LEU A 270 3.32 46.71 -19.78
CA LEU A 270 2.52 45.73 -19.04
C LEU A 270 1.07 46.20 -18.88
N THR A 271 0.82 47.51 -18.78
CA THR A 271 -0.54 48.07 -18.73
C THR A 271 -1.32 47.79 -20.02
N GLU A 272 -0.63 47.62 -21.15
CA GLU A 272 -1.23 47.26 -22.43
C GLU A 272 -1.86 45.84 -22.41
N PHE A 273 -1.43 44.96 -21.48
CA PHE A 273 -2.03 43.64 -21.26
C PHE A 273 -3.22 43.64 -20.29
N GLN A 274 -3.51 44.78 -19.63
CA GLN A 274 -4.59 44.90 -18.64
C GLN A 274 -5.97 45.21 -19.28
N GLY A 275 -6.11 45.05 -20.59
CA GLY A 275 -7.40 45.24 -21.27
C GLY A 275 -8.47 44.25 -20.78
N VAL A 276 -9.74 44.65 -20.88
CA VAL A 276 -10.91 43.82 -20.51
C VAL A 276 -10.89 42.50 -21.27
N LEU A 277 -11.16 41.40 -20.58
CA LEU A 277 -11.20 40.08 -21.19
C LEU A 277 -12.52 39.85 -21.95
N GLU A 278 -12.56 40.24 -23.22
CA GLU A 278 -13.72 40.05 -24.10
C GLU A 278 -13.71 38.69 -24.82
N ARG A 279 -12.52 38.14 -25.07
CA ARG A 279 -12.30 36.91 -25.85
C ARG A 279 -11.29 36.04 -25.13
N TRP A 280 -11.54 34.74 -25.09
CA TRP A 280 -10.66 33.79 -24.40
C TRP A 280 -10.41 32.54 -25.25
N SER A 281 -9.68 32.71 -26.34
CA SER A 281 -9.22 31.57 -27.13
C SER A 281 -8.14 30.79 -26.38
N ALA A 282 -8.39 29.52 -26.10
CA ALA A 282 -7.35 28.59 -25.71
C ALA A 282 -6.78 27.99 -26.99
N VAL A 283 -5.53 28.30 -27.36
CA VAL A 283 -4.81 27.52 -28.38
C VAL A 283 -3.48 27.12 -27.78
N LEU A 284 -3.38 25.86 -27.34
CA LEU A 284 -2.22 25.36 -26.59
C LEU A 284 -1.29 24.49 -27.43
N TYR A 285 -1.63 24.22 -28.68
CA TYR A 285 -0.75 23.57 -29.62
C TYR A 285 -0.96 24.12 -31.01
N MET A 286 0.14 24.60 -31.60
CA MET A 286 0.21 24.96 -33.00
C MET A 286 1.44 24.29 -33.59
N GLU A 287 1.25 23.52 -34.66
CA GLU A 287 2.37 22.94 -35.41
C GLU A 287 3.16 24.05 -36.12
N ASN A 288 2.46 25.09 -36.58
CA ASN A 288 3.03 26.23 -37.29
C ASN A 288 2.84 27.52 -36.51
N ILE A 289 3.70 28.51 -36.73
CA ILE A 289 3.56 29.81 -36.07
C ILE A 289 2.58 30.67 -36.84
N SER A 290 1.59 31.21 -36.14
CA SER A 290 0.69 32.21 -36.67
C SER A 290 1.43 33.55 -36.90
N ARG A 291 1.47 34.02 -38.16
CA ARG A 291 2.00 35.35 -38.51
C ARG A 291 1.18 36.44 -37.84
N THR A 292 -0.14 36.29 -37.82
CA THR A 292 -1.07 37.27 -37.27
C THR A 292 -0.89 37.46 -35.77
N GLN A 293 -0.71 36.38 -35.00
CA GLN A 293 -0.38 36.48 -33.57
C GLN A 293 0.98 37.14 -33.35
N ARG A 294 1.99 36.80 -34.15
CA ARG A 294 3.33 37.40 -34.04
C ARG A 294 3.33 38.90 -34.36
N GLU A 295 2.60 39.32 -35.39
CA GLU A 295 2.39 40.73 -35.72
C GLU A 295 1.61 41.45 -34.62
N ALA A 296 0.63 40.79 -34.02
CA ALA A 296 -0.11 41.36 -32.91
C ALA A 296 0.75 41.47 -31.63
N ILE A 297 1.75 40.59 -31.41
CA ILE A 297 2.76 40.76 -30.34
C ILE A 297 3.64 41.98 -30.63
N LYS A 298 4.09 42.12 -31.89
CA LYS A 298 4.90 43.27 -32.34
C LYS A 298 4.15 44.60 -32.17
N ASN A 299 2.86 44.60 -32.47
CA ASN A 299 1.98 45.76 -32.36
C ASN A 299 1.35 45.92 -30.98
N ARG A 300 1.65 45.00 -30.04
CA ARG A 300 1.17 45.00 -28.64
C ARG A 300 -0.36 45.01 -28.49
N LYS A 301 -1.02 44.15 -29.25
CA LYS A 301 -2.49 44.04 -29.30
C LYS A 301 -3.04 42.74 -28.69
N LEU A 302 -2.19 41.84 -28.19
CA LEU A 302 -2.65 40.59 -27.57
C LEU A 302 -3.15 40.83 -26.16
N SER A 303 -4.21 40.11 -25.79
CA SER A 303 -4.58 39.94 -24.39
C SER A 303 -3.54 39.12 -23.62
N LEU A 304 -3.56 39.21 -22.28
CA LEU A 304 -2.68 38.43 -21.40
C LEU A 304 -2.82 36.92 -21.65
N LEU A 305 -4.06 36.42 -21.75
CA LEU A 305 -4.32 34.99 -21.96
C LEU A 305 -3.85 34.51 -23.32
N GLU A 306 -4.07 35.29 -24.38
CA GLU A 306 -3.56 34.94 -25.72
C GLU A 306 -2.03 34.89 -25.75
N PHE A 307 -1.36 35.83 -25.08
CA PHE A 307 0.10 35.83 -25.00
C PHE A 307 0.63 34.62 -24.21
N ARG A 308 0.02 34.31 -23.06
CA ARG A 308 0.34 33.11 -22.26
C ARG A 308 0.07 31.82 -23.04
N CYS A 309 -1.05 31.72 -23.76
CA CYS A 309 -1.34 30.59 -24.65
C CYS A 309 -0.32 30.50 -25.78
N TYR A 310 0.11 31.61 -26.38
CA TYR A 310 1.14 31.62 -27.42
C TYR A 310 2.46 31.05 -26.89
N LEU A 311 2.96 31.55 -25.75
CA LEU A 311 4.16 31.04 -25.08
C LEU A 311 4.07 29.53 -24.83
N PHE A 312 2.99 29.08 -24.20
CA PHE A 312 2.79 27.66 -23.90
C PHE A 312 2.67 26.82 -25.18
N SER A 313 2.02 27.33 -26.23
CA SER A 313 1.92 26.63 -27.51
C SER A 313 3.28 26.39 -28.17
N ARG A 314 4.21 27.34 -28.03
CA ARG A 314 5.60 27.21 -28.52
C ARG A 314 6.36 26.18 -27.69
N GLN A 315 6.24 26.21 -26.37
CA GLN A 315 6.81 25.19 -25.49
C GLN A 315 6.27 23.80 -25.84
N ALA A 316 4.96 23.66 -26.02
CA ALA A 316 4.31 22.39 -26.39
C ALA A 316 4.78 21.88 -27.75
N SER A 317 4.88 22.76 -28.76
CA SER A 317 5.39 22.41 -30.10
C SER A 317 6.84 21.89 -30.03
N LEU A 318 7.72 22.54 -29.26
CA LEU A 318 9.10 22.09 -29.06
C LEU A 318 9.20 20.77 -28.30
N LEU A 319 8.37 20.57 -27.27
CA LEU A 319 8.31 19.31 -26.51
C LEU A 319 7.82 18.15 -27.38
N MET A 320 6.82 18.39 -28.24
CA MET A 320 6.34 17.41 -29.21
C MET A 320 7.43 17.06 -30.23
N ALA A 321 8.17 18.06 -30.75
CA ALA A 321 9.30 17.85 -31.64
C ALA A 321 10.47 17.11 -30.95
N ALA A 322 10.69 17.33 -29.65
CA ALA A 322 11.64 16.60 -28.82
C ALA A 322 11.16 15.18 -28.44
N SER A 323 9.99 14.73 -28.91
CA SER A 323 9.36 13.45 -28.57
C SER A 323 9.04 13.28 -27.07
N LYS A 324 8.69 14.38 -26.37
CA LYS A 324 8.35 14.41 -24.92
C LYS A 324 6.92 14.92 -24.65
N PRO A 325 5.86 14.23 -25.12
CA PRO A 325 4.48 14.70 -24.98
C PRO A 325 3.97 14.77 -23.53
N TRP A 326 4.44 13.89 -22.64
CA TRP A 326 3.97 13.85 -21.24
C TRP A 326 4.36 15.12 -20.47
N GLN A 327 5.49 15.74 -20.81
CA GLN A 327 5.95 17.00 -20.21
C GLN A 327 5.02 18.17 -20.53
N VAL A 328 4.28 18.10 -21.65
CA VAL A 328 3.24 19.10 -21.97
C VAL A 328 2.11 19.02 -20.94
N ALA A 329 1.63 17.82 -20.64
CA ALA A 329 0.60 17.60 -19.63
C ALA A 329 1.09 17.92 -18.21
N GLU A 330 2.35 17.59 -17.90
CA GLU A 330 2.98 17.91 -16.62
C GLU A 330 3.01 19.43 -16.36
N ARG A 331 3.48 20.21 -17.35
CA ARG A 331 3.60 21.67 -17.24
C ARG A 331 2.27 22.39 -17.32
N ALA A 332 1.28 21.80 -17.98
CA ALA A 332 -0.02 22.42 -18.21
C ALA A 332 -0.75 22.84 -16.93
N LEU A 333 -0.76 22.00 -15.88
CA LEU A 333 -1.49 22.34 -14.66
C LEU A 333 -0.89 23.57 -13.97
N ILE A 334 0.44 23.65 -13.94
CA ILE A 334 1.18 24.81 -13.38
C ILE A 334 0.89 26.05 -14.21
N PHE A 335 0.97 25.95 -15.54
CA PHE A 335 0.63 27.03 -16.47
C PHE A 335 -0.78 27.58 -16.23
N LEU A 336 -1.79 26.71 -16.10
CA LEU A 336 -3.17 27.12 -15.89
C LEU A 336 -3.35 27.83 -14.54
N HIS A 337 -2.74 27.32 -13.47
CA HIS A 337 -2.79 28.00 -12.17
C HIS A 337 -2.07 29.35 -12.20
N GLN A 338 -0.92 29.43 -12.89
CA GLN A 338 -0.16 30.66 -13.03
C GLN A 338 -0.96 31.72 -13.80
N ALA A 339 -1.50 31.38 -14.97
CA ALA A 339 -2.30 32.33 -15.76
C ALA A 339 -3.53 32.84 -15.02
N VAL A 340 -4.21 31.98 -14.25
CA VAL A 340 -5.33 32.39 -13.39
C VAL A 340 -4.87 33.30 -12.24
N SER A 341 -3.68 33.07 -11.70
CA SER A 341 -3.07 33.94 -10.67
C SER A 341 -2.65 35.29 -11.25
N ASP A 342 -2.12 35.31 -12.47
CA ASP A 342 -1.68 36.53 -13.15
C ASP A 342 -2.86 37.47 -13.41
N LEU A 343 -4.00 36.93 -13.90
CA LEU A 343 -5.24 37.70 -14.09
C LEU A 343 -5.70 38.39 -12.79
N LYS A 344 -5.59 37.68 -11.66
CA LYS A 344 -5.94 38.23 -10.33
C LYS A 344 -4.95 39.27 -9.86
N THR A 345 -3.66 39.06 -10.12
CA THR A 345 -2.57 39.96 -9.68
C THR A 345 -2.60 41.28 -10.45
N LEU A 346 -2.97 41.24 -11.72
CA LEU A 346 -3.10 42.42 -12.58
C LEU A 346 -4.49 43.09 -12.51
N GLU A 347 -5.40 42.56 -11.69
CA GLU A 347 -6.78 43.05 -11.50
C GLU A 347 -7.55 43.22 -12.82
N ILE A 348 -7.41 42.27 -13.74
CA ILE A 348 -8.04 42.34 -15.06
C ILE A 348 -9.54 42.07 -14.95
N ASP A 349 -10.34 42.98 -15.50
CA ASP A 349 -11.79 42.82 -15.57
C ASP A 349 -12.17 41.63 -16.45
N CYS A 350 -12.74 40.61 -15.82
CA CYS A 350 -13.15 39.36 -16.46
C CYS A 350 -14.66 39.12 -16.22
N PRO A 351 -15.44 38.78 -17.26
CA PRO A 351 -16.80 38.29 -17.07
C PRO A 351 -16.83 37.08 -16.13
N LYS A 352 -17.81 37.01 -15.21
CA LYS A 352 -17.93 35.90 -14.25
C LYS A 352 -18.03 34.57 -15.00
N GLY A 353 -17.15 33.62 -14.69
CA GLY A 353 -17.09 32.30 -15.34
C GLY A 353 -16.18 32.22 -16.59
N SER A 354 -15.75 33.33 -17.18
CA SER A 354 -14.90 33.34 -18.39
C SER A 354 -13.60 32.55 -18.20
N VAL A 355 -12.93 32.76 -17.07
CA VAL A 355 -11.70 32.07 -16.69
C VAL A 355 -11.92 30.56 -16.54
N ALA A 356 -13.07 30.14 -16.00
CA ALA A 356 -13.40 28.72 -15.89
C ALA A 356 -13.62 28.09 -17.27
N CYS A 357 -14.31 28.78 -18.20
CA CYS A 357 -14.44 28.33 -19.59
C CYS A 357 -13.08 28.21 -20.29
N TRP A 358 -12.21 29.20 -20.14
CA TRP A 358 -10.86 29.17 -20.72
C TRP A 358 -10.03 27.99 -20.21
N VAL A 359 -10.04 27.74 -18.89
CA VAL A 359 -9.36 26.58 -18.29
C VAL A 359 -9.89 25.26 -18.87
N LEU A 360 -11.22 25.13 -19.04
CA LEU A 360 -11.81 23.91 -19.59
C LEU A 360 -11.39 23.67 -21.03
N GLN A 361 -11.38 24.71 -21.86
CA GLN A 361 -10.91 24.63 -23.23
C GLN A 361 -9.43 24.22 -23.30
N CYS A 362 -8.59 24.79 -22.42
CA CYS A 362 -7.19 24.42 -22.29
C CYS A 362 -7.02 22.93 -21.94
N CYS A 363 -7.67 22.47 -20.87
CA CYS A 363 -7.59 21.07 -20.44
C CYS A 363 -8.05 20.11 -21.55
N ALA A 364 -9.13 20.44 -22.27
CA ALA A 364 -9.62 19.62 -23.38
C ALA A 364 -8.58 19.49 -24.50
N GLN A 365 -7.89 20.58 -24.86
CA GLN A 365 -6.85 20.52 -25.89
C GLN A 365 -5.65 19.67 -25.47
N ILE A 366 -5.20 19.79 -24.23
CA ILE A 366 -4.09 18.98 -23.72
C ILE A 366 -4.45 17.49 -23.73
N LEU A 367 -5.69 17.15 -23.36
CA LEU A 367 -6.18 15.77 -23.44
C LEU A 367 -6.14 15.24 -24.88
N ILE A 368 -6.57 16.05 -25.86
CA ILE A 368 -6.51 15.70 -27.28
C ILE A 368 -5.04 15.50 -27.72
N ILE A 369 -4.14 16.40 -27.36
CA ILE A 369 -2.70 16.29 -27.67
C ILE A 369 -2.14 14.97 -27.12
N CYS A 370 -2.43 14.64 -25.86
CA CYS A 370 -2.00 13.38 -25.25
C CYS A 370 -2.61 12.13 -25.92
N GLN A 371 -3.82 12.21 -26.47
CA GLN A 371 -4.46 11.11 -27.22
C GLN A 371 -3.81 10.86 -28.58
N THR A 372 -3.15 11.86 -29.19
CA THR A 372 -2.44 11.67 -30.47
C THR A 372 -1.15 10.83 -30.34
N VAL A 373 -0.69 10.55 -29.12
CA VAL A 373 0.56 9.83 -28.85
C VAL A 373 0.38 8.33 -29.09
N LYS A 374 1.06 7.81 -30.12
CA LYS A 374 0.95 6.39 -30.53
C LYS A 374 1.80 5.40 -29.71
N LYS A 375 2.79 5.88 -28.94
CA LYS A 375 3.74 5.02 -28.21
C LYS A 375 3.17 4.64 -26.83
N SER A 376 3.15 3.35 -26.51
CA SER A 376 2.59 2.83 -25.25
C SER A 376 3.29 3.34 -23.99
N ALA A 377 4.62 3.44 -24.00
CA ALA A 377 5.40 3.91 -22.84
C ALA A 377 5.03 5.35 -22.43
N HIS A 378 4.82 6.25 -23.39
CA HIS A 378 4.43 7.63 -23.12
C HIS A 378 2.95 7.77 -22.76
N LEU A 379 2.12 6.77 -23.07
CA LEU A 379 0.69 6.81 -22.76
C LEU A 379 0.45 6.65 -21.26
N GLU A 380 1.22 5.81 -20.57
CA GLU A 380 1.19 5.69 -19.11
C GLU A 380 1.62 7.00 -18.44
N GLU A 381 2.74 7.60 -18.86
CA GLU A 381 3.21 8.88 -18.32
C GLU A 381 2.24 10.04 -18.62
N CYS A 382 1.71 10.14 -19.84
CA CYS A 382 0.67 11.11 -20.19
C CYS A 382 -0.57 10.93 -19.31
N SER A 383 -1.04 9.69 -19.12
CA SER A 383 -2.22 9.43 -18.29
C SER A 383 -2.02 9.83 -16.82
N HIS A 384 -0.79 9.74 -16.30
CA HIS A 384 -0.45 10.23 -14.97
C HIS A 384 -0.71 11.74 -14.83
N HIS A 385 -0.27 12.53 -15.81
CA HIS A 385 -0.38 13.99 -15.78
C HIS A 385 -1.74 14.53 -16.28
N THR A 386 -2.51 13.76 -17.04
CA THR A 386 -3.86 14.16 -17.45
C THR A 386 -4.91 13.97 -16.36
N ALA A 387 -4.70 13.09 -15.39
CA ALA A 387 -5.67 12.86 -14.30
C ALA A 387 -5.90 14.13 -13.43
N PRO A 388 -4.87 14.86 -12.98
CA PRO A 388 -5.04 16.16 -12.32
C PRO A 388 -5.75 17.21 -13.18
N LEU A 389 -5.49 17.25 -14.49
CA LEU A 389 -6.18 18.16 -15.42
C LEU A 389 -7.68 17.84 -15.50
N LEU A 390 -8.05 16.56 -15.56
CA LEU A 390 -9.45 16.13 -15.54
C LEU A 390 -10.15 16.51 -14.23
N TYR A 391 -9.47 16.35 -13.08
CA TYR A 391 -10.01 16.80 -11.80
C TYR A 391 -10.18 18.32 -11.75
N TYR A 392 -9.21 19.08 -12.28
CA TYR A 392 -9.32 20.53 -12.33
C TYR A 392 -10.46 20.98 -13.25
N SER A 393 -10.65 20.33 -14.40
CA SER A 393 -11.82 20.51 -15.26
C SER A 393 -13.11 20.23 -14.52
N LEU A 394 -13.20 19.13 -13.78
CA LEU A 394 -14.39 18.80 -13.01
C LEU A 394 -14.76 19.89 -12.01
N LYS A 395 -13.76 20.42 -11.28
CA LYS A 395 -13.95 21.52 -10.34
C LYS A 395 -14.43 22.80 -11.03
N LYS A 396 -13.87 23.13 -12.20
CA LYS A 396 -14.28 24.31 -12.99
C LYS A 396 -15.65 24.14 -13.64
N LEU A 397 -16.02 22.94 -14.06
CA LEU A 397 -17.38 22.63 -14.49
C LEU A 397 -18.36 22.85 -13.34
N TYR A 398 -18.08 22.34 -12.14
CA TYR A 398 -18.95 22.55 -10.98
C TYR A 398 -19.16 24.05 -10.67
N GLU A 399 -18.09 24.84 -10.65
CA GLU A 399 -18.14 26.30 -10.48
C GLU A 399 -19.01 26.98 -11.54
N LEU A 400 -18.90 26.58 -12.81
CA LEU A 400 -19.78 27.06 -13.88
C LEU A 400 -21.23 26.61 -13.70
N GLY A 401 -21.44 25.39 -13.22
CA GLY A 401 -22.77 24.85 -12.92
C GLY A 401 -23.50 25.66 -11.85
N GLU A 402 -22.79 26.06 -10.79
CA GLU A 402 -23.32 26.96 -9.75
C GLU A 402 -23.64 28.35 -10.31
N LEU A 403 -22.71 28.93 -11.08
CA LEU A 403 -22.88 30.27 -11.65
C LEU A 403 -24.04 30.35 -12.65
N CYS A 404 -24.19 29.34 -13.50
CA CYS A 404 -25.20 29.32 -14.56
C CYS A 404 -26.54 28.69 -14.14
N GLY A 405 -26.68 28.23 -12.89
CA GLY A 405 -27.89 27.54 -12.43
C GLY A 405 -28.19 26.27 -13.23
N LEU A 406 -27.15 25.52 -13.58
CA LEU A 406 -27.24 24.29 -14.38
C LEU A 406 -27.17 23.01 -13.54
N LEU A 407 -26.88 23.14 -12.24
CA LEU A 407 -26.82 22.02 -11.33
C LEU A 407 -28.19 21.35 -11.16
N PRO A 408 -28.22 20.06 -10.78
CA PRO A 408 -29.46 19.34 -10.52
C PRO A 408 -30.35 20.09 -9.52
N ASP A 409 -31.66 20.08 -9.77
CA ASP A 409 -32.72 20.76 -8.98
C ASP A 409 -32.65 22.30 -8.94
N SER A 410 -31.80 22.94 -9.76
CA SER A 410 -31.77 24.40 -9.89
C SER A 410 -32.65 24.91 -11.05
N VAL A 411 -33.33 26.04 -10.83
CA VAL A 411 -34.11 26.74 -11.87
C VAL A 411 -33.31 27.92 -12.38
N GLN A 412 -33.08 27.97 -13.68
CA GLN A 412 -32.32 29.07 -14.30
C GLN A 412 -33.08 30.39 -14.20
N THR A 413 -32.41 31.40 -13.63
CA THR A 413 -32.89 32.78 -13.64
C THR A 413 -32.53 33.49 -14.94
N THR A 414 -33.22 34.59 -15.26
CA THR A 414 -32.94 35.41 -16.46
C THR A 414 -31.51 35.95 -16.49
N GLU A 415 -30.93 36.30 -15.33
CA GLU A 415 -29.54 36.73 -15.19
C GLU A 415 -28.54 35.61 -15.51
N GLN A 416 -28.85 34.38 -15.11
CA GLN A 416 -28.02 33.20 -15.39
C GLN A 416 -28.04 32.84 -16.88
N LEU A 417 -29.17 32.98 -17.56
CA LEU A 417 -29.26 32.81 -19.02
C LEU A 417 -28.41 33.84 -19.77
N HIS A 418 -28.47 35.11 -19.37
CA HIS A 418 -27.61 36.15 -19.93
C HIS A 418 -26.12 35.83 -19.70
N THR A 419 -25.78 35.32 -18.52
CA THR A 419 -24.41 34.89 -18.19
C THR A 419 -23.94 33.76 -19.14
N VAL A 420 -24.77 32.74 -19.37
CA VAL A 420 -24.47 31.67 -20.34
C VAL A 420 -24.26 32.23 -21.74
N GLN A 421 -25.09 33.19 -22.18
CA GLN A 421 -24.95 33.80 -23.51
C GLN A 421 -23.64 34.58 -23.66
N VAL A 422 -23.26 35.38 -22.66
CA VAL A 422 -21.97 36.08 -22.62
C VAL A 422 -20.82 35.07 -22.69
N LEU A 423 -20.87 34.01 -21.90
CA LEU A 423 -19.84 32.98 -21.89
C LEU A 423 -19.72 32.26 -23.25
N CYS A 424 -20.84 31.90 -23.87
CA CYS A 424 -20.88 31.28 -25.18
C CYS A 424 -20.34 32.18 -26.30
N SER A 425 -20.53 33.50 -26.17
CA SER A 425 -20.06 34.49 -27.15
C SER A 425 -18.55 34.73 -27.10
N GLY A 426 -17.94 34.74 -25.92
CA GLY A 426 -16.49 34.95 -25.76
C GLY A 426 -15.63 33.71 -26.05
N MET A 427 -16.23 32.52 -26.06
CA MET A 427 -15.57 31.27 -26.45
C MET A 427 -15.34 31.19 -27.96
N GLN A 428 -14.09 31.39 -28.37
CA GLN A 428 -13.65 31.24 -29.76
C GLN A 428 -12.96 29.89 -29.97
N SER A 429 -13.20 29.27 -31.13
CA SER A 429 -12.48 28.08 -31.56
C SER A 429 -11.17 28.47 -32.24
N GLY A 430 -10.07 27.83 -31.86
CA GLY A 430 -8.79 27.98 -32.56
C GLY A 430 -8.89 27.54 -34.03
N HIS A 431 -8.18 28.24 -34.92
CA HIS A 431 -8.32 28.07 -36.37
C HIS A 431 -7.76 26.75 -36.93
N ASP A 432 -6.93 26.01 -36.19
CA ASP A 432 -6.06 24.98 -36.80
C ASP A 432 -6.30 23.53 -36.33
N LEU A 433 -7.22 23.27 -35.40
CA LEU A 433 -7.48 21.91 -34.88
C LEU A 433 -8.98 21.60 -34.93
N THR A 434 -9.39 20.70 -35.82
CA THR A 434 -10.78 20.18 -35.92
C THR A 434 -11.30 19.66 -34.58
N ALA A 435 -10.43 19.06 -33.77
CA ALA A 435 -10.76 18.58 -32.43
C ALA A 435 -10.87 19.73 -31.38
N ALA A 436 -10.16 20.84 -31.55
CA ALA A 436 -10.32 22.01 -30.70
C ALA A 436 -11.67 22.70 -30.95
N THR A 437 -12.10 22.81 -32.21
CA THR A 437 -13.46 23.25 -32.57
C THR A 437 -14.54 22.35 -31.96
N GLU A 438 -14.34 21.04 -31.94
CA GLU A 438 -15.27 20.08 -31.31
C GLU A 438 -15.36 20.24 -29.78
N SER A 439 -14.22 20.51 -29.11
CA SER A 439 -14.21 20.73 -27.66
C SER A 439 -15.00 21.99 -27.24
N VAL A 440 -14.87 23.07 -28.01
CA VAL A 440 -15.63 24.31 -27.77
C VAL A 440 -17.11 24.09 -28.05
N ALA A 441 -17.45 23.34 -29.10
CA ALA A 441 -18.83 22.99 -29.39
C ALA A 441 -19.44 22.14 -28.26
N THR A 442 -18.69 21.18 -27.71
CA THR A 442 -19.14 20.31 -26.61
C THR A 442 -19.38 21.10 -25.33
N LEU A 443 -18.53 22.08 -25.01
CA LEU A 443 -18.76 22.95 -23.85
C LEU A 443 -19.98 23.87 -24.06
N LYS A 444 -20.18 24.40 -25.27
CA LYS A 444 -21.37 25.20 -25.61
C LYS A 444 -22.66 24.39 -25.51
N THR A 445 -22.67 23.13 -25.95
CA THR A 445 -23.84 22.24 -25.81
C THR A 445 -24.03 21.76 -24.37
N ALA A 446 -22.97 21.62 -23.58
CA ALA A 446 -23.07 21.33 -22.16
C ALA A 446 -23.71 22.49 -21.39
N LEU A 447 -23.46 23.75 -21.77
CA LEU A 447 -24.04 24.92 -21.10
C LEU A 447 -25.49 25.24 -21.53
N SER A 448 -26.03 24.58 -22.55
CA SER A 448 -27.37 24.90 -23.08
C SER A 448 -28.52 24.38 -22.23
N SER A 449 -28.36 23.26 -21.52
CA SER A 449 -29.41 22.71 -20.64
C SER A 449 -28.82 22.00 -19.42
N SER A 450 -29.59 21.92 -18.33
CA SER A 450 -29.16 21.23 -17.12
C SER A 450 -28.93 19.73 -17.34
N GLU A 451 -29.67 19.11 -18.26
CA GLU A 451 -29.52 17.69 -18.59
C GLU A 451 -28.22 17.42 -19.36
N THR A 452 -27.90 18.23 -20.38
CA THR A 452 -26.64 18.09 -21.13
C THR A 452 -25.44 18.42 -20.26
N PHE A 453 -25.56 19.43 -19.39
CA PHE A 453 -24.55 19.76 -18.40
C PHE A 453 -24.28 18.59 -17.45
N SER A 454 -25.33 18.01 -16.86
CA SER A 454 -25.22 16.89 -15.93
C SER A 454 -24.57 15.67 -16.57
N LYS A 455 -24.93 15.36 -17.83
CA LYS A 455 -24.30 14.30 -18.59
C LYS A 455 -22.82 14.56 -18.80
N HIS A 456 -22.45 15.74 -19.30
CA HIS A 456 -21.05 16.09 -19.54
C HIS A 456 -20.22 16.09 -18.25
N TYR A 457 -20.77 16.58 -17.14
CA TYR A 457 -20.11 16.56 -15.83
C TYR A 457 -19.83 15.13 -15.35
N LEU A 458 -20.81 14.22 -15.50
CA LEU A 458 -20.65 12.81 -15.13
C LEU A 458 -19.65 12.09 -16.04
N ASP A 459 -19.67 12.35 -17.35
CA ASP A 459 -18.72 11.77 -18.31
C ASP A 459 -17.26 12.16 -17.96
N VAL A 460 -17.02 13.45 -17.65
CA VAL A 460 -15.71 13.94 -17.22
C VAL A 460 -15.29 13.33 -15.88
N ALA A 461 -16.22 13.18 -14.94
CA ALA A 461 -15.94 12.56 -13.64
C ALA A 461 -15.60 11.07 -13.76
N GLU A 462 -16.31 10.33 -14.62
CA GLU A 462 -16.02 8.91 -14.89
C GLU A 462 -14.66 8.75 -15.56
N LEU A 463 -14.33 9.60 -16.54
CA LEU A 463 -13.01 9.63 -17.17
C LEU A 463 -11.91 9.96 -16.16
N ALA A 464 -12.13 10.91 -15.24
CA ALA A 464 -11.18 11.23 -14.18
C ALA A 464 -10.94 10.04 -13.24
N ILE A 465 -12.03 9.37 -12.79
CA ILE A 465 -11.94 8.19 -11.91
C ILE A 465 -11.22 7.04 -12.61
N SER A 466 -11.56 6.74 -13.87
CA SER A 466 -10.95 5.65 -14.61
C SER A 466 -9.46 5.89 -14.84
N THR A 467 -9.08 7.13 -15.18
CA THR A 467 -7.66 7.52 -15.35
C THR A 467 -6.88 7.40 -14.03
N TYR A 468 -7.41 7.90 -12.91
CA TYR A 468 -6.75 7.74 -11.61
C TYR A 468 -6.65 6.26 -11.17
N LYS A 469 -7.67 5.44 -11.47
CA LYS A 469 -7.63 3.99 -11.19
C LYS A 469 -6.59 3.27 -12.03
N HIS A 470 -6.49 3.60 -13.32
CA HIS A 470 -5.47 3.06 -14.23
C HIS A 470 -4.06 3.36 -13.70
N ASN A 471 -3.84 4.58 -13.21
CA ASN A 471 -2.57 5.01 -12.61
C ASN A 471 -2.33 4.48 -11.19
N LYS A 472 -3.18 3.58 -10.68
CA LYS A 472 -3.12 3.03 -9.31
C LYS A 472 -3.25 4.08 -8.20
N LEU A 473 -3.73 5.29 -8.52
CA LEU A 473 -3.96 6.39 -7.58
C LEU A 473 -5.38 6.32 -7.02
N MET A 474 -5.70 5.22 -6.33
CA MET A 474 -7.03 4.93 -5.78
C MET A 474 -7.50 5.98 -4.78
N ARG A 475 -6.55 6.62 -4.09
CA ARG A 475 -6.81 7.73 -3.17
C ARG A 475 -7.44 8.91 -3.91
N CYS A 476 -6.79 9.42 -4.94
CA CYS A 476 -7.26 10.57 -5.71
C CYS A 476 -8.60 10.27 -6.39
N ALA A 477 -8.78 9.06 -6.94
CA ALA A 477 -10.03 8.65 -7.57
C ALA A 477 -11.24 8.76 -6.62
N HIS A 478 -11.12 8.27 -5.39
CA HIS A 478 -12.27 8.20 -4.47
C HIS A 478 -12.36 9.42 -3.54
N SER A 479 -11.23 9.96 -3.07
CA SER A 479 -11.23 11.10 -2.14
C SER A 479 -11.39 12.45 -2.83
N LEU A 480 -10.81 12.66 -4.01
CA LEU A 480 -10.96 13.93 -4.73
C LEU A 480 -12.23 13.88 -5.59
N VAL A 481 -12.25 13.01 -6.60
CA VAL A 481 -13.38 12.95 -7.56
C VAL A 481 -14.65 12.38 -6.90
N GLY A 482 -14.51 11.32 -6.09
CA GLY A 482 -15.66 10.70 -5.43
C GLY A 482 -16.39 11.63 -4.43
N LEU A 483 -15.67 12.51 -3.72
CA LEU A 483 -16.31 13.50 -2.85
C LEU A 483 -17.02 14.61 -3.64
N GLU A 484 -16.45 15.07 -4.76
CA GLU A 484 -17.14 16.03 -5.63
C GLU A 484 -18.41 15.42 -6.27
N LEU A 485 -18.37 14.15 -6.66
CA LEU A 485 -19.56 13.42 -7.09
C LEU A 485 -20.59 13.28 -5.97
N ALA A 486 -20.16 13.03 -4.73
CA ALA A 486 -21.06 12.96 -3.59
C ALA A 486 -21.78 14.31 -3.35
N LYS A 487 -21.11 15.45 -3.56
CA LYS A 487 -21.75 16.78 -3.53
C LYS A 487 -22.75 16.93 -4.67
N PHE A 488 -22.40 16.52 -5.89
CA PHE A 488 -23.30 16.58 -7.04
C PHE A 488 -24.58 15.74 -6.81
N TYR A 489 -24.46 14.49 -6.37
CA TYR A 489 -25.61 13.64 -6.04
C TYR A 489 -26.42 14.11 -4.82
N THR A 490 -25.84 14.98 -3.97
CA THR A 490 -26.62 15.65 -2.92
C THR A 490 -27.68 16.56 -3.53
N LEU A 491 -27.32 17.27 -4.60
CA LEU A 491 -28.22 18.15 -5.33
C LEU A 491 -29.20 17.37 -6.20
N SER A 492 -28.79 16.25 -6.80
CA SER A 492 -29.70 15.40 -7.60
C SER A 492 -30.74 14.60 -6.77
N GLY A 493 -30.68 14.68 -5.44
CA GLY A 493 -31.53 13.88 -4.55
C GLY A 493 -31.20 12.37 -4.48
N ASP A 494 -30.26 11.85 -5.28
CA ASP A 494 -29.88 10.43 -5.29
C ASP A 494 -28.98 10.08 -4.09
N THR A 495 -29.63 9.80 -2.95
CA THR A 495 -28.96 9.42 -1.71
C THR A 495 -28.19 8.09 -1.82
N THR A 496 -28.62 7.17 -2.69
CA THR A 496 -28.00 5.85 -2.81
C THR A 496 -26.61 5.94 -3.43
N LYS A 497 -26.47 6.59 -4.58
CA LYS A 497 -25.16 6.79 -5.23
C LYS A 497 -24.24 7.63 -4.36
N ARG A 498 -24.78 8.68 -3.73
CA ARG A 498 -24.03 9.50 -2.76
C ARG A 498 -23.41 8.65 -1.65
N THR A 499 -24.17 7.77 -1.00
CA THR A 499 -23.60 6.90 0.04
C THR A 499 -22.51 5.98 -0.48
N ALA A 500 -22.66 5.43 -1.68
CA ALA A 500 -21.66 4.53 -2.25
C ALA A 500 -20.29 5.23 -2.46
N PHE A 501 -20.29 6.51 -2.85
CA PHE A 501 -19.04 7.29 -2.97
C PHE A 501 -18.45 7.65 -1.60
N LEU A 502 -19.28 8.10 -0.65
CA LEU A 502 -18.83 8.46 0.70
C LEU A 502 -18.26 7.26 1.47
N VAL A 503 -18.87 6.08 1.38
CA VAL A 503 -18.36 4.85 2.03
C VAL A 503 -17.00 4.43 1.45
N LYS A 504 -16.80 4.58 0.13
CA LYS A 504 -15.51 4.29 -0.51
C LYS A 504 -14.42 5.27 -0.03
N ALA A 505 -14.75 6.56 0.11
CA ALA A 505 -13.83 7.57 0.63
C ALA A 505 -13.50 7.31 2.12
N LEU A 506 -14.52 7.01 2.94
CA LEU A 506 -14.35 6.70 4.37
C LEU A 506 -13.36 5.57 4.60
N LYS A 507 -13.50 4.46 3.84
CA LYS A 507 -12.60 3.30 3.96
C LYS A 507 -11.13 3.67 3.73
N LEU A 508 -10.85 4.59 2.82
CA LEU A 508 -9.48 5.05 2.56
C LEU A 508 -8.98 5.98 3.67
N PHE A 509 -9.84 6.87 4.18
CA PHE A 509 -9.47 7.73 5.31
C PHE A 509 -9.23 6.92 6.59
N GLU A 510 -9.97 5.85 6.83
CA GLU A 510 -9.75 4.88 7.91
C GLU A 510 -8.41 4.14 7.76
N GLN A 511 -8.06 3.70 6.55
CA GLN A 511 -6.76 3.07 6.27
C GLN A 511 -5.58 4.00 6.56
N ASP A 512 -5.72 5.28 6.19
CA ASP A 512 -4.66 6.29 6.36
C ASP A 512 -4.70 6.98 7.75
N ASN A 513 -5.67 6.67 8.60
CA ASN A 513 -5.92 7.31 9.90
C ASN A 513 -6.15 8.84 9.85
N TRP A 514 -6.83 9.35 8.83
CA TRP A 514 -7.14 10.78 8.68
C TRP A 514 -8.38 11.19 9.49
N LYS A 515 -8.21 11.31 10.81
CA LYS A 515 -9.31 11.47 11.78
C LYS A 515 -10.32 12.57 11.46
N LEU A 516 -9.87 13.76 11.06
CA LEU A 516 -10.76 14.88 10.73
C LEU A 516 -11.65 14.59 9.51
N LEU A 517 -11.09 13.98 8.45
CA LEU A 517 -11.86 13.63 7.26
C LEU A 517 -12.81 12.45 7.50
N ILE A 518 -12.43 11.50 8.36
CA ILE A 518 -13.32 10.42 8.81
C ILE A 518 -14.56 11.02 9.47
N VAL A 519 -14.37 11.92 10.44
CA VAL A 519 -15.46 12.62 11.13
C VAL A 519 -16.34 13.39 10.14
N GLN A 520 -15.74 14.21 9.27
CA GLN A 520 -16.49 15.00 8.30
C GLN A 520 -17.31 14.13 7.33
N THR A 521 -16.73 13.02 6.87
CA THR A 521 -17.41 12.07 5.98
C THR A 521 -18.55 11.35 6.72
N ASN A 522 -18.33 10.96 7.97
CA ASN A 522 -19.34 10.34 8.82
C ASN A 522 -20.53 11.26 9.10
N LEU A 523 -20.31 12.56 9.33
CA LEU A 523 -21.39 13.55 9.50
C LEU A 523 -22.31 13.61 8.26
N GLU A 524 -21.74 13.53 7.07
CA GLU A 524 -22.52 13.48 5.82
C GLU A 524 -23.18 12.12 5.60
N LEU A 525 -22.52 11.01 5.98
CA LEU A 525 -23.09 9.67 5.89
C LEU A 525 -24.30 9.47 6.80
N VAL A 526 -24.28 9.99 8.03
CA VAL A 526 -25.43 9.92 8.97
C VAL A 526 -26.69 10.52 8.33
N LYS A 527 -26.55 11.69 7.69
CA LYS A 527 -27.67 12.34 6.98
C LYS A 527 -28.21 11.44 5.86
N CYS A 528 -27.33 10.77 5.13
CA CYS A 528 -27.71 9.87 4.04
C CYS A 528 -28.38 8.59 4.55
N PHE A 529 -27.80 7.92 5.57
CA PHE A 529 -28.37 6.70 6.12
C PHE A 529 -29.74 6.94 6.77
N LYS A 530 -29.94 8.11 7.39
CA LYS A 530 -31.26 8.54 7.88
C LYS A 530 -32.30 8.62 6.77
N LYS A 531 -31.95 9.19 5.60
CA LYS A 531 -32.85 9.29 4.44
C LYS A 531 -33.14 7.94 3.77
N ILE A 532 -32.13 7.05 3.72
CA ILE A 532 -32.28 5.71 3.11
C ILE A 532 -33.07 4.75 4.02
N GLY A 533 -33.13 5.03 5.33
CA GLY A 533 -33.76 4.15 6.31
C GLY A 533 -32.89 2.95 6.72
N ASN A 534 -31.58 2.99 6.46
CA ASN A 534 -30.66 1.93 6.89
C ASN A 534 -30.26 2.14 8.36
N VAL A 535 -31.06 1.56 9.26
CA VAL A 535 -30.91 1.67 10.72
C VAL A 535 -29.54 1.18 11.20
N ASP A 536 -29.08 0.00 10.73
CA ASP A 536 -27.81 -0.59 11.17
C ASP A 536 -26.62 0.32 10.87
N GLN A 537 -26.47 0.78 9.61
CA GLN A 537 -25.36 1.65 9.26
C GLN A 537 -25.48 3.05 9.90
N PHE A 538 -26.71 3.54 10.12
CA PHE A 538 -26.97 4.78 10.84
C PHE A 538 -26.47 4.69 12.29
N VAL A 539 -26.88 3.66 13.03
CA VAL A 539 -26.47 3.43 14.44
C VAL A 539 -24.96 3.30 14.54
N LYS A 540 -24.34 2.50 13.65
CA LYS A 540 -22.87 2.36 13.59
C LYS A 540 -22.16 3.70 13.41
N THR A 541 -22.60 4.52 12.47
CA THR A 541 -21.95 5.79 12.14
C THR A 541 -22.14 6.81 13.27
N CYS A 542 -23.34 6.87 13.88
CA CYS A 542 -23.60 7.71 15.04
C CYS A 542 -22.77 7.31 16.25
N LEU A 543 -22.58 6.00 16.50
CA LEU A 543 -21.73 5.49 17.57
C LEU A 543 -20.26 5.90 17.36
N GLN A 544 -19.75 5.79 16.14
CA GLN A 544 -18.39 6.25 15.80
C GLN A 544 -18.23 7.77 16.03
N LEU A 545 -19.21 8.58 15.62
CA LEU A 545 -19.19 10.04 15.84
C LEU A 545 -19.27 10.41 17.31
N ALA A 546 -20.12 9.75 18.09
CA ALA A 546 -20.24 9.97 19.54
C ALA A 546 -18.94 9.61 20.28
N SER A 547 -18.18 8.65 19.74
CA SER A 547 -16.92 8.17 20.30
C SER A 547 -15.67 8.93 19.82
N SER A 548 -15.81 9.79 18.80
CA SER A 548 -14.69 10.51 18.19
C SER A 548 -14.22 11.67 19.09
N SER A 549 -12.92 11.73 19.38
CA SER A 549 -12.32 12.80 20.19
C SER A 549 -12.25 14.15 19.48
N GLU A 550 -12.29 14.14 18.15
CA GLU A 550 -12.13 15.29 17.28
C GLU A 550 -13.42 16.12 17.13
N CYS A 551 -14.57 15.57 17.58
CA CYS A 551 -15.87 16.24 17.54
C CYS A 551 -16.11 17.09 18.81
N ASN A 552 -16.80 18.22 18.63
CA ASN A 552 -17.33 18.99 19.76
C ASN A 552 -18.31 18.14 20.61
N ILE A 553 -18.29 18.35 21.92
CA ILE A 553 -19.13 17.59 22.87
C ILE A 553 -20.62 17.66 22.54
N GLN A 554 -21.12 18.83 22.10
CA GLN A 554 -22.52 19.01 21.72
C GLN A 554 -22.91 18.14 20.52
N VAL A 555 -22.05 18.06 19.50
CA VAL A 555 -22.29 17.24 18.30
C VAL A 555 -22.29 15.76 18.68
N ARG A 556 -21.38 15.35 19.58
CA ARG A 556 -21.32 13.98 20.10
C ARG A 556 -22.58 13.60 20.87
N GLN A 557 -23.07 14.49 21.74
CA GLN A 557 -24.31 14.28 22.49
C GLN A 557 -25.52 14.19 21.57
N ASN A 558 -25.67 15.13 20.63
CA ASN A 558 -26.79 15.13 19.68
C ASN A 558 -26.86 13.83 18.85
N HIS A 559 -25.73 13.33 18.36
CA HIS A 559 -25.71 12.07 17.61
C HIS A 559 -25.90 10.83 18.50
N PHE A 560 -25.45 10.89 19.75
CA PHE A 560 -25.73 9.84 20.73
C PHE A 560 -27.22 9.75 21.05
N ASP A 561 -27.92 10.88 21.21
CA ASP A 561 -29.37 10.91 21.43
C ASP A 561 -30.16 10.40 20.22
N GLN A 562 -29.78 10.80 19.01
CA GLN A 562 -30.38 10.30 17.78
C GLN A 562 -30.18 8.80 17.58
N MET A 563 -29.04 8.26 18.03
CA MET A 563 -28.78 6.83 17.99
C MET A 563 -29.74 6.09 18.93
N LEU A 564 -29.90 6.56 20.17
CA LEU A 564 -30.78 5.93 21.14
C LEU A 564 -32.25 5.97 20.72
N SER A 565 -32.73 7.11 20.23
CA SER A 565 -34.12 7.23 19.76
C SER A 565 -34.39 6.23 18.63
N MET A 566 -33.45 6.10 17.69
CA MET A 566 -33.60 5.18 16.56
C MET A 566 -33.59 3.70 17.02
N ILE A 567 -32.75 3.33 17.98
CA ILE A 567 -32.71 1.96 18.53
C ILE A 567 -34.02 1.60 19.23
N GLN A 568 -34.60 2.54 19.97
CA GLN A 568 -35.89 2.35 20.64
C GLN A 568 -37.04 2.18 19.64
N GLU A 569 -37.02 2.91 18.52
CA GLU A 569 -38.07 2.88 17.50
C GLU A 569 -38.02 1.64 16.59
N SER A 570 -36.84 1.12 16.26
CA SER A 570 -36.65 0.20 15.12
C SER A 570 -36.59 -1.29 15.47
N ASN A 571 -36.58 -1.67 16.75
CA ASN A 571 -36.55 -3.07 17.22
C ASN A 571 -35.35 -3.93 16.74
N VAL A 572 -34.32 -3.36 16.10
CA VAL A 572 -33.17 -4.09 15.52
C VAL A 572 -32.08 -4.39 16.57
N GLU A 573 -31.55 -5.61 16.57
CA GLU A 573 -30.32 -5.96 17.32
C GLU A 573 -29.08 -5.60 16.50
N CYS A 574 -28.16 -4.82 17.09
CA CYS A 574 -26.99 -4.30 16.40
C CYS A 574 -25.70 -4.81 17.06
N PHE A 575 -24.78 -5.36 16.26
CA PHE A 575 -23.50 -5.90 16.72
C PHE A 575 -22.33 -5.12 16.11
N TYR A 576 -21.51 -4.48 16.95
CA TYR A 576 -20.37 -3.68 16.47
C TYR A 576 -19.07 -3.98 17.20
N PRO A 577 -17.91 -3.76 16.56
CA PRO A 577 -16.62 -3.84 17.24
C PRO A 577 -16.51 -2.73 18.30
N MET A 578 -15.77 -3.00 19.38
CA MET A 578 -15.48 -1.98 20.41
C MET A 578 -14.52 -0.88 19.94
N ASP A 579 -13.84 -1.07 18.81
CA ASP A 579 -12.72 -0.25 18.34
C ASP A 579 -13.05 1.25 18.35
N GLY A 580 -12.32 2.00 19.18
CA GLY A 580 -12.46 3.45 19.33
C GLY A 580 -13.61 3.91 20.25
N VAL A 581 -14.57 3.04 20.56
CA VAL A 581 -15.71 3.34 21.47
C VAL A 581 -15.30 3.08 22.92
N ILE A 582 -14.81 1.87 23.20
CA ILE A 582 -14.29 1.45 24.51
C ILE A 582 -12.90 0.87 24.29
N VAL A 583 -11.90 1.49 24.90
CA VAL A 583 -10.50 1.07 24.81
C VAL A 583 -10.11 0.35 26.10
N LEU A 584 -9.92 -0.97 26.02
CA LEU A 584 -9.43 -1.76 27.15
C LEU A 584 -7.99 -1.34 27.51
N ASP A 585 -7.75 -1.08 28.79
CA ASP A 585 -6.46 -0.67 29.34
C ASP A 585 -5.77 -1.88 30.00
N GLN A 586 -6.46 -2.52 30.93
CA GLN A 586 -5.91 -3.59 31.76
C GLN A 586 -7.00 -4.60 32.16
N ILE A 587 -6.62 -5.87 32.24
CA ILE A 587 -7.48 -6.97 32.73
C ILE A 587 -6.74 -7.68 33.86
N ASP A 588 -7.34 -7.69 35.05
CA ASP A 588 -6.78 -8.37 36.22
C ASP A 588 -7.65 -9.56 36.62
N VAL A 589 -7.04 -10.73 36.76
CA VAL A 589 -7.67 -11.95 37.26
C VAL A 589 -7.13 -12.21 38.66
N LYS A 590 -7.97 -12.07 39.70
CA LYS A 590 -7.57 -12.21 41.12
C LYS A 590 -8.06 -13.53 41.70
N SER A 591 -7.21 -14.47 42.10
CA SER A 591 -7.60 -15.70 42.80
C SER A 591 -7.53 -15.55 44.31
N ASN A 592 -8.61 -15.91 45.00
CA ASN A 592 -8.60 -16.00 46.45
C ASN A 592 -7.97 -17.34 46.84
N ASP A 593 -7.00 -17.30 47.74
CA ASP A 593 -6.27 -18.50 48.21
C ASP A 593 -7.00 -19.23 49.36
N GLU A 594 -8.03 -18.63 49.97
CA GLU A 594 -8.71 -19.18 51.17
C GLU A 594 -9.98 -20.00 50.88
N ASP A 595 -10.69 -19.67 49.80
CA ASP A 595 -11.73 -20.53 49.23
C ASP A 595 -11.11 -21.15 47.97
N ASN A 596 -11.21 -22.47 47.77
CA ASN A 596 -10.66 -23.22 46.63
C ASN A 596 -11.22 -22.83 45.22
N TYR A 597 -11.54 -21.55 44.98
CA TYR A 597 -12.08 -20.97 43.75
C TYR A 597 -11.32 -19.70 43.32
N PRO A 598 -10.76 -19.66 42.11
CA PRO A 598 -10.51 -18.40 41.38
C PRO A 598 -11.82 -17.92 40.70
N SER A 599 -12.15 -16.65 40.48
CA SER A 599 -11.42 -15.38 40.64
C SER A 599 -12.28 -14.22 40.13
N ILE A 600 -12.32 -13.07 40.80
CA ILE A 600 -12.92 -11.85 40.24
C ILE A 600 -12.08 -11.40 39.03
N VAL A 601 -12.73 -11.10 37.90
CA VAL A 601 -12.08 -10.49 36.72
C VAL A 601 -12.35 -8.99 36.74
N SER A 602 -11.34 -8.21 37.08
CA SER A 602 -11.42 -6.75 37.08
C SER A 602 -11.04 -6.22 35.69
N LEU A 603 -11.97 -5.53 35.05
CA LEU A 603 -11.79 -4.88 33.76
C LEU A 603 -11.56 -3.39 33.96
N LYS A 604 -10.40 -2.90 33.53
CA LYS A 604 -10.09 -1.47 33.44
C LYS A 604 -10.12 -1.03 31.98
N PHE A 605 -11.01 -0.11 31.64
CA PHE A 605 -11.13 0.41 30.27
C PHE A 605 -11.46 1.90 30.25
N LYS A 606 -11.14 2.55 29.14
CA LYS A 606 -11.51 3.93 28.85
C LYS A 606 -12.72 3.96 27.92
N SER A 607 -13.82 4.53 28.39
CA SER A 607 -15.01 4.83 27.59
C SER A 607 -14.85 6.19 26.92
N ASN A 608 -14.99 6.22 25.60
CA ASN A 608 -15.07 7.46 24.82
C ASN A 608 -16.52 7.90 24.59
N LEU A 609 -17.50 7.37 25.32
CA LEU A 609 -18.89 7.81 25.22
C LEU A 609 -19.06 9.22 25.84
N PRO A 610 -19.98 10.05 25.33
CA PRO A 610 -20.13 11.44 25.77
C PRO A 610 -20.90 11.58 27.10
N ARG A 611 -21.59 10.54 27.57
CA ARG A 611 -22.37 10.53 28.82
C ARG A 611 -22.34 9.17 29.52
N ASN A 612 -22.90 9.14 30.73
CA ASN A 612 -23.11 7.91 31.48
C ASN A 612 -24.14 7.03 30.76
N VAL A 613 -23.83 5.75 30.58
CA VAL A 613 -24.72 4.78 29.93
C VAL A 613 -24.92 3.59 30.84
N VAL A 614 -26.19 3.21 31.04
CA VAL A 614 -26.52 1.99 31.78
C VAL A 614 -26.33 0.80 30.85
N CYS A 615 -25.46 -0.11 31.24
CA CYS A 615 -25.14 -1.33 30.54
C CYS A 615 -25.85 -2.50 31.23
N PRO A 616 -26.90 -3.10 30.62
CA PRO A 616 -27.62 -4.20 31.22
C PRO A 616 -26.73 -5.41 31.53
N LYS A 617 -25.73 -5.68 30.68
CA LYS A 617 -24.84 -6.84 30.83
C LYS A 617 -23.48 -6.61 30.20
N ILE A 618 -22.41 -6.85 30.96
CA ILE A 618 -21.03 -7.00 30.47
C ILE A 618 -20.64 -8.45 30.67
N SER A 619 -20.12 -9.10 29.63
CA SER A 619 -19.83 -10.53 29.69
C SER A 619 -18.56 -10.93 28.97
N ILE A 620 -17.81 -11.89 29.52
CA ILE A 620 -16.63 -12.49 28.88
C ILE A 620 -16.90 -13.97 28.66
N SER A 621 -16.69 -14.45 27.43
CA SER A 621 -16.73 -15.87 27.11
C SER A 621 -15.47 -16.58 27.61
N VAL A 622 -15.67 -17.78 28.14
CA VAL A 622 -14.60 -18.64 28.65
C VAL A 622 -14.57 -19.94 27.86
N VAL A 623 -13.37 -20.37 27.43
CA VAL A 623 -13.18 -21.58 26.62
C VAL A 623 -12.26 -22.57 27.34
N ILE A 624 -12.65 -23.84 27.39
CA ILE A 624 -11.85 -24.95 27.97
C ILE A 624 -10.73 -25.33 27.00
N GLY A 625 -9.48 -25.27 27.47
CA GLY A 625 -8.31 -25.67 26.68
C GLY A 625 -8.16 -27.20 26.56
N SER A 626 -8.88 -27.85 25.65
CA SER A 626 -8.74 -29.30 25.41
C SER A 626 -7.41 -29.72 24.76
N ALA A 627 -6.72 -28.79 24.07
CA ALA A 627 -5.62 -29.10 23.14
C ALA A 627 -4.18 -28.89 23.64
N MET A 628 -3.95 -28.38 24.86
CA MET A 628 -2.58 -28.09 25.38
C MET A 628 -2.07 -29.04 26.48
N LYS A 629 -2.50 -30.32 26.50
CA LYS A 629 -1.99 -31.32 27.47
C LYS A 629 -0.46 -31.55 27.43
N LYS A 630 0.25 -31.08 26.39
CA LYS A 630 1.70 -31.28 26.19
C LYS A 630 2.63 -30.21 26.83
N MET A 631 2.10 -29.12 27.40
CA MET A 631 2.91 -28.03 27.98
C MET A 631 2.86 -27.95 29.52
N LYS A 632 2.65 -29.07 30.22
CA LYS A 632 2.60 -29.10 31.69
C LYS A 632 3.89 -28.65 32.40
N ASN A 633 5.04 -28.61 31.73
CA ASN A 633 6.34 -28.48 32.41
C ASN A 633 6.97 -27.07 32.40
N LYS A 634 6.27 -26.00 32.02
CA LYS A 634 6.89 -24.66 31.94
C LYS A 634 6.16 -23.47 32.59
N PHE A 635 4.99 -23.67 33.20
CA PHE A 635 4.30 -22.57 33.88
C PHE A 635 4.24 -22.82 35.39
N ASN A 636 5.03 -22.06 36.15
CA ASN A 636 4.89 -21.96 37.60
C ASN A 636 3.55 -21.26 37.91
N LEU A 637 2.48 -22.03 38.14
CA LEU A 637 1.21 -21.54 38.70
C LEU A 637 1.38 -21.18 40.19
N ALA A 638 2.18 -20.15 40.48
CA ALA A 638 2.47 -19.70 41.85
C ALA A 638 2.06 -18.25 42.12
N LYS A 639 1.36 -17.57 41.19
CA LYS A 639 0.85 -16.21 41.41
C LYS A 639 -0.67 -16.22 41.53
N SER A 640 -1.16 -15.69 42.65
CA SER A 640 -2.58 -15.52 42.99
C SER A 640 -3.25 -14.36 42.26
N THR A 641 -2.53 -13.61 41.42
CA THR A 641 -3.10 -12.53 40.60
C THR A 641 -2.34 -12.43 39.28
N TYR A 642 -3.08 -12.48 38.17
CA TYR A 642 -2.56 -12.24 36.82
C TYR A 642 -3.08 -10.88 36.34
N SER A 643 -2.16 -9.94 36.15
CA SER A 643 -2.46 -8.63 35.59
C SER A 643 -1.94 -8.56 34.17
N TYR A 644 -2.80 -8.18 33.22
CA TYR A 644 -2.44 -8.03 31.81
C TYR A 644 -2.68 -6.59 31.36
N ASP A 645 -1.59 -5.92 30.98
CA ASP A 645 -1.56 -4.53 30.53
C ASP A 645 -1.48 -4.51 29.00
N ILE A 646 -2.57 -4.11 28.35
CA ILE A 646 -2.75 -4.22 26.89
C ILE A 646 -1.78 -3.30 26.14
N LYS A 647 -1.33 -2.21 26.78
CA LYS A 647 -0.41 -1.25 26.15
C LYS A 647 1.02 -1.79 25.99
N LYS A 648 1.42 -2.82 26.73
CA LYS A 648 2.79 -3.37 26.68
C LYS A 648 3.03 -4.32 25.50
N ASP A 649 1.99 -4.91 24.92
CA ASP A 649 2.10 -5.97 23.90
C ASP A 649 2.00 -5.51 22.44
N ASN A 650 1.97 -4.20 22.18
CA ASN A 650 2.22 -3.69 20.81
C ASN A 650 3.68 -3.87 20.35
N VAL A 651 4.53 -4.50 21.18
CA VAL A 651 5.90 -4.84 20.84
C VAL A 651 5.93 -6.25 20.26
N LEU A 652 6.30 -6.38 18.98
CA LEU A 652 6.54 -7.68 18.34
C LEU A 652 7.52 -8.49 19.21
N PRO A 653 7.21 -9.74 19.61
CA PRO A 653 8.13 -10.58 20.39
C PRO A 653 9.28 -11.03 19.49
N MET A 654 10.30 -10.17 19.43
CA MET A 654 11.51 -10.32 18.63
C MET A 654 12.59 -10.99 19.48
N ALA A 655 13.09 -12.13 19.01
CA ALA A 655 14.21 -12.83 19.62
C ALA A 655 15.42 -12.83 18.68
N TYR A 656 16.62 -12.71 19.21
CA TYR A 656 17.85 -12.89 18.43
C TYR A 656 18.04 -14.38 18.13
N ASN A 657 18.07 -14.73 16.86
CA ASN A 657 18.43 -16.08 16.41
C ASN A 657 19.83 -16.06 15.82
N HIS A 658 20.73 -16.86 16.38
CA HIS A 658 22.09 -17.03 15.88
C HIS A 658 22.13 -18.37 15.14
N ASN A 659 22.24 -18.32 13.81
CA ASN A 659 22.36 -19.50 12.99
C ASN A 659 23.83 -19.93 12.95
N TYR A 660 24.09 -21.15 13.39
CA TYR A 660 25.40 -21.80 13.27
C TYR A 660 25.34 -22.83 12.14
N GLN A 661 26.42 -22.95 11.35
CA GLN A 661 26.59 -24.03 10.38
C GLN A 661 26.76 -25.37 11.12
N GLN A 662 26.58 -26.49 10.41
CA GLN A 662 26.75 -27.84 10.98
C GLN A 662 28.15 -28.05 11.59
N ASP A 663 29.16 -27.32 11.10
CA ASP A 663 30.54 -27.33 11.59
C ASP A 663 30.77 -26.41 12.81
N GLY A 664 29.70 -25.92 13.46
CA GLY A 664 29.76 -25.08 14.66
C GLY A 664 30.22 -23.64 14.43
N HIS A 665 30.58 -23.27 13.20
CA HIS A 665 30.96 -21.91 12.85
C HIS A 665 29.73 -21.01 12.71
N PHE A 666 29.85 -19.78 13.22
CA PHE A 666 28.79 -18.77 13.19
C PHE A 666 28.48 -18.35 11.75
N ALA A 667 27.22 -18.49 11.33
CA ALA A 667 26.79 -18.25 9.95
C ALA A 667 26.12 -16.88 9.77
N SER A 668 25.14 -16.56 10.62
CA SER A 668 24.48 -15.24 10.63
C SER A 668 23.66 -15.04 11.89
N THR A 669 23.47 -13.77 12.30
CA THR A 669 22.48 -13.38 13.31
C THR A 669 21.28 -12.75 12.60
N GLY A 670 20.09 -13.23 12.92
CA GLY A 670 18.83 -12.65 12.47
C GLY A 670 17.93 -12.31 13.65
N ILE A 671 16.99 -11.40 13.45
CA ILE A 671 15.93 -11.14 14.42
C ILE A 671 14.70 -11.92 13.99
N LEU A 672 14.21 -12.80 14.87
CA LEU A 672 13.12 -13.73 14.61
C LEU A 672 11.92 -13.35 15.47
N CYS A 673 10.81 -13.01 14.81
CA CYS A 673 9.53 -12.86 15.50
C CYS A 673 9.03 -14.27 15.84
N LEU A 674 8.98 -14.62 17.12
CA LEU A 674 8.57 -15.96 17.60
C LEU A 674 7.16 -16.35 17.10
N ASN A 675 6.35 -15.34 16.81
CA ASN A 675 4.96 -15.45 16.38
C ASN A 675 4.75 -15.05 14.90
N GLN A 676 5.77 -15.23 14.05
CA GLN A 676 5.76 -14.84 12.62
C GLN A 676 4.47 -15.26 11.87
N LYS A 677 3.99 -16.49 12.07
CA LYS A 677 2.79 -17.03 11.39
C LYS A 677 1.47 -16.39 11.84
N SER A 678 1.45 -15.73 13.00
CA SER A 678 0.27 -15.05 13.53
C SER A 678 0.21 -13.57 13.13
N TYR A 679 1.37 -12.91 13.04
CA TYR A 679 1.47 -11.47 12.74
C TYR A 679 1.74 -11.15 11.25
N LEU A 680 2.43 -12.01 10.48
CA LEU A 680 2.86 -11.74 9.09
C LEU A 680 2.01 -12.45 8.02
N LYS A 681 0.73 -12.73 8.30
CA LYS A 681 -0.19 -13.13 7.23
C LYS A 681 -0.49 -11.91 6.35
N ARG A 682 0.02 -11.91 5.11
CA ARG A 682 -0.35 -10.90 4.08
C ARG A 682 -1.87 -10.72 4.06
N GLN A 683 -2.35 -9.51 4.36
CA GLN A 683 -3.77 -9.18 4.31
C GLN A 683 -4.32 -9.13 2.87
N ASP A 684 -3.45 -8.97 1.86
CA ASP A 684 -3.87 -8.69 0.49
C ASP A 684 -4.27 -9.92 -0.35
N SER A 685 -3.78 -11.12 -0.03
CA SER A 685 -3.96 -12.29 -0.91
C SER A 685 -5.07 -13.27 -0.49
N GLN A 686 -5.72 -13.03 0.65
CA GLN A 686 -7.03 -13.62 0.93
C GLN A 686 -7.89 -12.52 1.50
N ARG A 687 -9.08 -12.33 0.92
CA ARG A 687 -10.17 -11.55 1.52
C ARG A 687 -10.49 -12.11 2.90
N ARG A 688 -9.69 -11.81 3.91
CA ARG A 688 -10.21 -11.67 5.26
C ARG A 688 -11.10 -10.43 5.16
N LYS A 689 -12.39 -10.67 4.93
CA LYS A 689 -13.36 -9.91 5.70
C LYS A 689 -12.79 -9.89 7.13
N PRO A 690 -12.60 -8.73 7.80
CA PRO A 690 -12.40 -8.75 9.25
C PRO A 690 -13.47 -9.72 9.74
N SER A 691 -13.10 -10.81 10.41
CA SER A 691 -13.97 -11.97 10.56
C SER A 691 -15.30 -11.56 11.19
N THR A 692 -16.26 -11.18 10.35
CA THR A 692 -17.66 -10.90 10.63
C THR A 692 -18.39 -12.23 10.77
N ASN A 693 -17.73 -13.20 11.40
CA ASN A 693 -18.39 -14.33 12.01
C ASN A 693 -18.36 -14.04 13.50
N PHE A 694 -19.09 -12.99 13.89
CA PHE A 694 -19.61 -12.82 15.24
C PHE A 694 -20.71 -13.87 15.47
N ASN A 695 -20.41 -15.14 15.22
CA ASN A 695 -21.34 -16.21 15.54
C ASN A 695 -21.29 -16.39 17.05
N LYS A 696 -22.47 -16.26 17.66
CA LYS A 696 -22.78 -16.44 19.08
C LYS A 696 -22.66 -17.90 19.53
N ASN A 697 -21.86 -18.70 18.83
CA ASN A 697 -21.79 -20.13 19.06
C ASN A 697 -20.69 -20.36 20.08
N ASP A 698 -21.14 -20.82 21.25
CA ASP A 698 -20.37 -21.37 22.37
C ASP A 698 -20.06 -20.39 23.51
N PHE A 699 -21.06 -19.63 23.95
CA PHE A 699 -21.10 -19.04 25.29
C PHE A 699 -21.61 -20.08 26.32
N HIS A 700 -20.90 -21.20 26.51
CA HIS A 700 -21.30 -22.20 27.50
C HIS A 700 -21.07 -21.71 28.95
N ASP A 701 -19.92 -21.07 29.20
CA ASP A 701 -19.55 -20.48 30.49
C ASP A 701 -19.23 -18.98 30.32
N ILE A 702 -19.87 -18.14 31.14
CA ILE A 702 -19.82 -16.68 31.03
C ILE A 702 -19.48 -16.06 32.39
N ILE A 703 -18.50 -15.16 32.40
CA ILE A 703 -18.24 -14.25 33.53
C ILE A 703 -18.95 -12.94 33.21
N SER A 704 -19.86 -12.48 34.07
CA SER A 704 -20.63 -11.28 33.75
C SER A 704 -20.97 -10.41 34.95
N ALA A 705 -21.12 -9.12 34.71
CA ALA A 705 -21.73 -8.17 35.63
C ALA A 705 -23.00 -7.62 34.99
N ASN A 706 -24.05 -7.48 35.80
CA ASN A 706 -25.34 -6.98 35.36
C ASN A 706 -25.57 -5.55 35.86
N SER A 707 -26.26 -4.75 35.06
CA SER A 707 -26.67 -3.37 35.40
C SER A 707 -25.52 -2.46 35.85
N VAL A 708 -24.46 -2.38 35.05
CA VAL A 708 -23.31 -1.52 35.36
C VAL A 708 -23.45 -0.16 34.68
N THR A 709 -23.13 0.93 35.37
CA THR A 709 -23.11 2.26 34.76
C THR A 709 -21.70 2.57 34.25
N ILE A 710 -21.57 2.78 32.95
CA ILE A 710 -20.29 3.17 32.32
C ILE A 710 -20.23 4.69 32.28
N THR A 711 -19.21 5.28 32.91
CA THR A 711 -18.95 6.72 32.90
C THR A 711 -18.00 7.12 31.76
N PRO A 712 -18.04 8.34 31.21
CA PRO A 712 -17.02 8.85 30.29
C PRO A 712 -15.64 8.84 30.95
N GLY A 713 -14.62 8.33 30.26
CA GLY A 713 -13.26 8.21 30.81
C GLY A 713 -12.96 6.82 31.36
N ILE A 714 -12.15 6.73 32.41
CA ILE A 714 -11.64 5.46 32.94
C ILE A 714 -12.67 4.81 33.85
N ASN A 715 -13.00 3.54 33.60
CA ASN A 715 -13.89 2.72 34.40
C ASN A 715 -13.14 1.47 34.87
N VAL A 716 -13.50 0.99 36.06
CA VAL A 716 -13.04 -0.29 36.62
C VAL A 716 -14.29 -1.08 37.02
N ILE A 717 -14.46 -2.27 36.43
CA ILE A 717 -15.63 -3.12 36.64
C ILE A 717 -15.19 -4.53 37.01
N ASP A 718 -15.68 -5.04 38.13
CA ASP A 718 -15.42 -6.40 38.59
C ASP A 718 -16.51 -7.34 38.08
N LEU A 719 -16.12 -8.37 37.33
CA LEU A 719 -17.01 -9.40 36.82
C LEU A 719 -16.95 -10.65 37.71
N THR A 720 -18.12 -11.21 38.02
CA THR A 720 -18.28 -12.42 38.82
C THR A 720 -18.72 -13.61 37.98
N LEU A 721 -18.34 -14.80 38.43
CA LEU A 721 -18.58 -16.04 37.72
C LEU A 721 -19.95 -16.62 38.13
N ASN A 722 -20.90 -16.66 37.18
CA ASN A 722 -22.30 -16.95 37.51
C ASN A 722 -22.61 -18.45 37.73
N ASN A 723 -21.73 -19.38 37.30
CA ASN A 723 -21.95 -20.83 37.33
C ASN A 723 -20.79 -21.63 37.98
N SER A 724 -20.33 -21.26 39.18
CA SER A 724 -19.22 -21.95 39.85
C SER A 724 -19.50 -23.43 40.20
N LYS A 725 -20.76 -23.86 40.20
CA LYS A 725 -21.19 -25.20 40.65
C LYS A 725 -21.04 -26.31 39.59
N ASN A 726 -21.00 -25.97 38.29
CA ASN A 726 -21.03 -26.95 37.19
C ASN A 726 -19.74 -26.98 36.33
N MET A 727 -18.73 -26.14 36.62
CA MET A 727 -17.50 -26.12 35.82
C MET A 727 -16.59 -27.32 36.13
N GLU A 728 -16.07 -27.94 35.07
CA GLU A 728 -15.11 -29.04 35.15
C GLU A 728 -13.73 -28.54 35.61
N SER A 729 -12.94 -29.43 36.24
CA SER A 729 -11.55 -29.10 36.60
C SER A 729 -10.71 -28.95 35.34
N GLY A 730 -10.09 -27.79 35.14
CA GLY A 730 -9.40 -27.50 33.90
C GLY A 730 -8.75 -26.12 33.87
N ILE A 731 -8.06 -25.86 32.77
CA ILE A 731 -7.50 -24.57 32.43
C ILE A 731 -8.47 -23.88 31.47
N TYR A 732 -8.93 -22.70 31.89
CA TYR A 732 -9.89 -21.88 31.16
C TYR A 732 -9.20 -20.65 30.58
N PHE A 733 -9.55 -20.30 29.34
CA PHE A 733 -9.03 -19.12 28.63
C PHE A 733 -10.15 -18.11 28.41
N LEU A 734 -9.85 -16.82 28.58
CA LEU A 734 -10.76 -15.74 28.20
C LEU A 734 -10.68 -15.51 26.68
N ASP A 735 -11.83 -15.48 25.98
CA ASP A 735 -11.87 -15.39 24.52
C ASP A 735 -12.47 -14.06 24.01
N LYS A 736 -13.77 -13.80 24.24
CA LYS A 736 -14.47 -12.62 23.73
C LYS A 736 -15.12 -11.84 24.86
N LEU A 737 -14.97 -10.52 24.83
CA LEU A 737 -15.69 -9.58 25.68
C LEU A 737 -16.89 -9.01 24.91
N SER A 738 -18.08 -9.06 25.52
CA SER A 738 -19.28 -8.40 25.05
C SER A 738 -19.79 -7.37 26.07
N ILE A 739 -20.17 -6.19 25.57
CA ILE A 739 -20.78 -5.11 26.36
C ILE A 739 -22.11 -4.78 25.70
N LEU A 740 -23.22 -5.09 26.36
CA LEU A 740 -24.56 -4.79 25.89
C LEU A 740 -24.97 -3.39 26.37
N LEU A 741 -25.17 -2.45 25.46
CA LEU A 741 -25.69 -1.11 25.74
C LEU A 741 -27.20 -1.08 25.44
N GLU A 742 -27.99 -0.50 26.35
CA GLU A 742 -29.45 -0.29 26.23
C GLU A 742 -30.22 -1.48 25.60
N SER A 743 -29.90 -2.69 26.08
CA SER A 743 -30.60 -3.94 25.80
C SER A 743 -30.45 -4.52 24.38
N ARG A 744 -29.98 -3.76 23.38
CA ARG A 744 -29.95 -4.21 21.97
C ARG A 744 -28.70 -3.87 21.16
N LEU A 745 -27.81 -3.03 21.70
CA LEU A 745 -26.54 -2.67 21.06
C LEU A 745 -25.40 -3.45 21.70
N GLU A 746 -24.92 -4.52 21.08
CA GLU A 746 -23.85 -5.35 21.64
C GLU A 746 -22.50 -5.00 21.01
N LEU A 747 -21.57 -4.53 21.84
CA LEU A 747 -20.19 -4.24 21.46
C LEU A 747 -19.31 -5.45 21.75
N LEU A 748 -18.52 -5.88 20.77
CA LEU A 748 -17.72 -7.11 20.83
C LEU A 748 -16.23 -6.81 20.59
N THR A 749 -15.36 -7.42 21.39
CA THR A 749 -13.90 -7.46 21.12
C THR A 749 -13.31 -8.80 21.52
N SER A 750 -12.29 -9.24 20.81
CA SER A 750 -11.45 -10.37 21.25
C SER A 750 -10.54 -9.92 22.39
N VAL A 751 -10.42 -10.76 23.42
CA VAL A 751 -9.45 -10.60 24.50
C VAL A 751 -8.09 -11.12 24.01
N PRO A 752 -6.97 -10.44 24.34
CA PRO A 752 -5.64 -10.89 23.93
C PRO A 752 -5.28 -12.29 24.45
N PHE A 753 -4.52 -13.04 23.65
CA PHE A 753 -4.14 -14.43 23.92
C PHE A 753 -3.27 -14.56 25.19
N GLY A 754 -3.61 -15.50 26.07
CA GLY A 754 -2.76 -15.93 27.20
C GLY A 754 -3.33 -15.70 28.59
N LEU A 755 -4.46 -14.99 28.71
CA LEU A 755 -5.18 -14.86 29.98
C LEU A 755 -5.89 -16.18 30.33
N MET A 756 -5.42 -16.83 31.39
CA MET A 756 -5.90 -18.14 31.82
C MET A 756 -6.07 -18.22 33.34
N PHE A 757 -7.03 -19.01 33.79
CA PHE A 757 -7.15 -19.41 35.19
C PHE A 757 -7.37 -20.93 35.30
N ALA A 758 -6.92 -21.51 36.41
CA ALA A 758 -7.01 -22.95 36.65
C ALA A 758 -8.00 -23.23 37.78
N LEU A 759 -9.00 -24.06 37.51
CA LEU A 759 -9.94 -24.57 38.50
C LEU A 759 -9.42 -25.91 39.05
N LYS A 760 -9.07 -25.94 40.33
CA LYS A 760 -8.53 -27.12 41.01
C LYS A 760 -9.61 -27.72 41.91
N ASN A 761 -10.29 -28.77 41.45
CA ASN A 761 -11.18 -29.56 42.30
C ASN A 761 -10.34 -30.53 43.14
N VAL A 762 -10.56 -30.57 44.46
CA VAL A 762 -10.02 -31.62 45.34
C VAL A 762 -11.05 -32.75 45.38
N ASN A 763 -10.70 -33.92 44.82
CA ASN A 763 -11.58 -35.09 44.81
C ASN A 763 -11.60 -35.77 46.20
N SER A 764 -12.71 -36.44 46.53
CA SER A 764 -12.79 -37.31 47.71
C SER A 764 -11.78 -38.47 47.61
N THR A 765 -11.04 -38.77 48.68
CA THR A 765 -10.04 -39.85 48.72
C THR A 765 -10.25 -40.75 49.93
N ALA A 766 -10.06 -42.06 49.77
CA ALA A 766 -10.09 -43.05 50.84
C ALA A 766 -8.69 -43.66 51.03
N ARG A 767 -8.26 -43.85 52.28
CA ARG A 767 -7.02 -44.53 52.65
C ARG A 767 -7.28 -45.55 53.74
N LEU A 768 -6.50 -46.62 53.74
CA LEU A 768 -6.53 -47.62 54.80
C LEU A 768 -5.28 -47.40 55.68
N ASP A 769 -5.50 -46.96 56.91
CA ASP A 769 -4.45 -46.75 57.90
C ASP A 769 -4.27 -48.03 58.72
N LEU A 770 -3.06 -48.57 58.72
CA LEU A 770 -2.69 -49.81 59.43
C LEU A 770 -2.21 -49.47 60.83
N SER A 771 -2.60 -50.28 61.83
CA SER A 771 -2.49 -49.90 63.24
C SER A 771 -1.08 -49.96 63.86
N ASP A 772 -0.03 -50.43 63.16
CA ASP A 772 1.35 -50.41 63.67
C ASP A 772 2.44 -50.63 62.58
N ASN A 773 2.31 -50.04 61.38
CA ASN A 773 3.25 -50.24 60.24
C ASN A 773 3.46 -51.72 59.83
N GLN A 774 2.59 -52.63 60.25
CA GLN A 774 2.65 -54.05 59.89
C GLN A 774 1.94 -54.29 58.56
N CYS A 775 2.53 -55.12 57.70
CA CYS A 775 1.91 -55.56 56.45
C CYS A 775 0.70 -56.47 56.73
N LEU A 776 -0.34 -56.39 55.91
CA LEU A 776 -1.49 -57.29 56.01
C LEU A 776 -1.13 -58.71 55.56
N PHE A 777 -1.58 -59.75 56.26
CA PHE A 777 -1.35 -61.15 55.87
C PHE A 777 -2.62 -61.89 55.44
N ALA A 778 -2.55 -62.64 54.33
CA ALA A 778 -3.66 -63.48 53.89
C ALA A 778 -3.83 -64.70 54.82
N GLY A 779 -5.08 -65.01 55.18
CA GLY A 779 -5.46 -66.08 56.10
C GLY A 779 -5.49 -65.67 57.57
N VAL A 780 -5.26 -64.39 57.89
CA VAL A 780 -5.32 -63.84 59.25
C VAL A 780 -6.33 -62.69 59.30
N GLU A 781 -7.03 -62.59 60.43
CA GLU A 781 -7.96 -61.50 60.70
C GLU A 781 -7.19 -60.31 61.31
N GLU A 782 -7.18 -59.17 60.63
CA GLU A 782 -6.41 -57.99 61.05
C GLU A 782 -7.25 -56.71 61.14
N MET A 783 -6.96 -55.87 62.14
CA MET A 783 -7.66 -54.61 62.39
C MET A 783 -7.01 -53.44 61.66
N SER A 784 -7.81 -52.69 60.91
CA SER A 784 -7.39 -51.49 60.15
C SER A 784 -8.40 -50.35 60.30
N ILE A 785 -7.99 -49.12 60.01
CA ILE A 785 -8.87 -47.94 60.03
C ILE A 785 -8.99 -47.40 58.61
N LEU A 786 -10.20 -47.47 58.03
CA LEU A 786 -10.50 -46.83 56.75
C LEU A 786 -10.79 -45.35 56.97
N SER A 787 -9.87 -44.47 56.56
CA SER A 787 -10.01 -43.02 56.61
C SER A 787 -10.51 -42.48 55.26
N LEU A 788 -11.70 -41.89 55.27
CA LEU A 788 -12.35 -41.24 54.13
C LEU A 788 -12.20 -39.73 54.28
N GLN A 789 -11.61 -39.07 53.30
CA GLN A 789 -11.48 -37.61 53.24
C GLN A 789 -12.31 -37.09 52.08
N PHE A 790 -13.32 -36.26 52.37
CA PHE A 790 -14.29 -35.81 51.38
C PHE A 790 -13.88 -34.47 50.76
N GLY A 791 -14.03 -34.38 49.43
CA GLY A 791 -13.73 -33.17 48.66
C GLY A 791 -14.72 -32.03 48.88
N THR A 792 -14.42 -30.83 48.39
CA THR A 792 -15.27 -29.63 48.59
C THR A 792 -16.65 -29.68 47.90
N LYS A 793 -16.86 -30.61 46.96
CA LYS A 793 -18.16 -30.84 46.31
C LYS A 793 -19.18 -31.54 47.22
N SER A 794 -18.74 -32.20 48.28
CA SER A 794 -19.55 -33.04 49.16
C SER A 794 -19.61 -32.52 50.60
N LYS A 795 -19.95 -31.23 50.79
CA LYS A 795 -20.48 -30.73 52.09
C LYS A 795 -21.92 -31.20 52.34
N LYS A 796 -22.21 -32.48 52.10
CA LYS A 796 -23.54 -33.09 52.24
C LYS A 796 -23.48 -34.17 53.33
N ILE A 797 -24.57 -34.30 54.09
CA ILE A 797 -24.72 -35.35 55.12
C ILE A 797 -24.67 -36.71 54.39
N ILE A 798 -23.80 -37.61 54.84
CA ILE A 798 -23.69 -38.96 54.30
C ILE A 798 -24.68 -39.83 55.07
N ASP A 799 -25.66 -40.38 54.36
CA ASP A 799 -26.73 -41.17 54.97
C ASP A 799 -26.35 -42.64 55.06
N LYS A 800 -25.63 -43.18 54.06
CA LYS A 800 -25.17 -44.58 54.02
C LYS A 800 -23.82 -44.74 53.33
N ILE A 801 -23.01 -45.67 53.84
CA ILE A 801 -21.78 -46.12 53.18
C ILE A 801 -21.92 -47.61 52.88
N GLN A 802 -21.80 -47.98 51.61
CA GLN A 802 -21.75 -49.35 51.14
C GLN A 802 -20.29 -49.71 50.80
N LEU A 803 -19.79 -50.76 51.41
CA LEU A 803 -18.47 -51.31 51.14
C LEU A 803 -18.65 -52.61 50.35
N HIS A 804 -17.90 -52.79 49.26
CA HIS A 804 -17.85 -54.05 48.53
C HIS A 804 -16.40 -54.43 48.21
N SER A 805 -16.04 -55.70 48.30
CA SER A 805 -14.69 -56.20 48.01
C SER A 805 -14.64 -57.09 46.77
N THR A 806 -13.42 -57.39 46.33
CA THR A 806 -13.15 -58.48 45.37
C THR A 806 -13.40 -59.86 46.01
N PRO A 807 -13.75 -60.88 45.21
CA PRO A 807 -13.85 -62.26 45.70
C PRO A 807 -12.58 -62.70 46.44
N GLY A 808 -12.74 -63.31 47.62
CA GLY A 808 -11.64 -63.75 48.47
C GLY A 808 -11.23 -62.76 49.56
N LEU A 809 -11.61 -61.48 49.49
CA LEU A 809 -11.49 -60.54 50.60
C LEU A 809 -12.84 -60.40 51.31
N THR A 810 -12.91 -60.71 52.59
CA THR A 810 -14.06 -60.43 53.44
C THR A 810 -13.65 -59.48 54.55
N PHE A 811 -14.63 -58.76 55.10
CA PHE A 811 -14.41 -57.79 56.16
C PHE A 811 -15.59 -57.77 57.12
N CYS A 812 -15.38 -57.28 58.34
CA CYS A 812 -16.45 -57.04 59.33
C CYS A 812 -16.16 -55.77 60.15
N MET A 813 -17.19 -55.19 60.76
CA MET A 813 -17.02 -54.06 61.67
C MET A 813 -16.45 -54.54 63.00
N LYS A 814 -15.82 -53.63 63.78
CA LYS A 814 -15.13 -53.98 65.04
C LYS A 814 -15.96 -54.84 65.99
N ASP A 815 -17.27 -54.58 66.06
CA ASP A 815 -18.21 -55.21 66.99
C ASP A 815 -18.95 -56.44 66.41
N ASP A 816 -18.75 -56.74 65.12
CA ASP A 816 -19.40 -57.87 64.43
C ASP A 816 -18.48 -59.08 64.32
N THR A 817 -19.07 -60.28 64.31
CA THR A 817 -18.35 -61.56 64.16
C THR A 817 -18.51 -62.20 62.78
N GLU A 818 -19.44 -61.72 61.95
CA GLU A 818 -19.68 -62.26 60.61
C GLU A 818 -18.88 -61.49 59.55
N PHE A 819 -18.05 -62.22 58.80
CA PHE A 819 -17.27 -61.69 57.69
C PHE A 819 -18.10 -61.70 56.40
N CYS A 820 -18.24 -60.56 55.75
CA CYS A 820 -19.00 -60.40 54.51
C CYS A 820 -18.13 -59.78 53.40
N SER A 821 -18.48 -60.05 52.14
CA SER A 821 -17.87 -59.37 50.97
C SER A 821 -18.52 -58.01 50.67
N GLU A 822 -19.63 -57.71 51.35
CA GLU A 822 -20.40 -56.48 51.19
C GLU A 822 -21.05 -56.09 52.52
N ILE A 823 -20.91 -54.83 52.94
CA ILE A 823 -21.49 -54.30 54.19
C ILE A 823 -22.12 -52.93 53.94
N TYR A 824 -23.27 -52.69 54.58
CA TYR A 824 -23.93 -51.39 54.62
C TYR A 824 -23.81 -50.79 56.03
N VAL A 825 -23.10 -49.68 56.14
CA VAL A 825 -22.97 -48.93 57.39
C VAL A 825 -24.01 -47.80 57.41
N LYS A 826 -24.97 -47.88 58.33
CA LYS A 826 -26.04 -46.88 58.53
C LYS A 826 -25.94 -46.23 59.90
N SER A 827 -25.40 -45.02 59.99
CA SER A 827 -25.63 -44.06 61.10
C SER A 827 -24.93 -42.72 60.79
N PRO A 828 -25.36 -41.57 61.36
CA PRO A 828 -24.87 -40.26 60.95
C PRO A 828 -23.42 -40.02 61.39
N PHE A 829 -22.54 -39.72 60.45
CA PHE A 829 -21.16 -39.34 60.75
C PHE A 829 -21.08 -37.83 61.03
N SER A 830 -20.86 -37.44 62.29
CA SER A 830 -20.54 -36.03 62.60
C SER A 830 -19.15 -35.70 62.05
N MET A 831 -19.09 -34.88 61.00
CA MET A 831 -17.83 -34.45 60.40
C MET A 831 -16.99 -33.67 61.44
N SER A 832 -15.75 -34.10 61.65
CA SER A 832 -14.75 -33.23 62.30
C SER A 832 -14.38 -32.08 61.36
N SER A 833 -13.73 -31.03 61.88
CA SER A 833 -13.39 -29.79 61.15
C SER A 833 -12.58 -29.99 59.85
N ASN A 834 -12.08 -31.21 59.58
CA ASN A 834 -11.26 -31.56 58.42
C ASN A 834 -12.00 -32.39 57.34
N ASN A 835 -13.33 -32.52 57.39
CA ASN A 835 -14.13 -33.30 56.43
C ASN A 835 -13.64 -34.77 56.27
N SER A 836 -13.26 -35.43 57.36
CA SER A 836 -12.83 -36.83 57.35
C SER A 836 -13.69 -37.75 58.23
N VAL A 837 -13.93 -38.98 57.77
CA VAL A 837 -14.62 -40.06 58.48
C VAL A 837 -13.67 -41.25 58.62
N SER A 838 -13.49 -41.77 59.84
CA SER A 838 -12.64 -42.94 60.11
C SER A 838 -13.49 -44.13 60.55
N LEU A 839 -13.37 -45.27 59.87
CA LEU A 839 -14.13 -46.50 60.12
C LEU A 839 -13.17 -47.63 60.53
N PRO A 840 -13.25 -48.18 61.76
CA PRO A 840 -12.46 -49.34 62.15
C PRO A 840 -13.05 -50.63 61.55
N ILE A 841 -12.27 -51.36 60.76
CA ILE A 841 -12.69 -52.54 59.99
C ILE A 841 -11.69 -53.69 60.21
N LYS A 842 -12.21 -54.90 60.44
CA LYS A 842 -11.44 -56.16 60.39
C LYS A 842 -11.41 -56.68 58.96
N LEU A 843 -10.23 -57.01 58.45
CA LEU A 843 -10.03 -57.55 57.11
C LEU A 843 -9.58 -59.01 57.22
N PHE A 844 -10.09 -59.87 56.33
CA PHE A 844 -9.66 -61.24 56.15
C PHE A 844 -9.57 -61.58 54.66
N ALA A 845 -8.36 -61.91 54.19
CA ALA A 845 -8.16 -62.37 52.82
C ALA A 845 -7.97 -63.89 52.79
N GLN A 846 -8.70 -64.59 51.93
CA GLN A 846 -8.57 -66.04 51.75
C GLN A 846 -7.21 -66.38 51.14
N LEU A 847 -6.55 -67.41 51.69
CA LEU A 847 -5.30 -67.92 51.13
C LEU A 847 -5.53 -68.45 49.70
N PRO A 848 -4.73 -67.99 48.71
CA PRO A 848 -4.91 -68.39 47.31
C PRO A 848 -4.57 -69.88 47.10
N PRO A 849 -5.13 -70.51 46.05
CA PRO A 849 -4.78 -71.88 45.70
C PRO A 849 -3.29 -72.00 45.32
N LEU A 850 -2.66 -73.07 45.80
CA LEU A 850 -1.20 -73.33 45.76
C LEU A 850 -0.55 -73.47 44.37
N LYS A 851 -1.30 -73.35 43.27
CA LYS A 851 -0.75 -73.52 41.92
C LYS A 851 0.09 -72.33 41.44
N ASP A 852 -0.15 -71.12 41.95
CA ASP A 852 0.38 -69.89 41.35
C ASP A 852 1.49 -69.21 42.17
N ASN A 853 1.76 -69.66 43.41
CA ASN A 853 2.79 -69.12 44.33
C ASN A 853 3.03 -67.57 44.29
N PRO A 854 1.99 -66.71 44.40
CA PRO A 854 2.19 -65.27 44.45
C PRO A 854 2.79 -64.85 45.80
N LYS A 855 3.73 -63.89 45.83
CA LYS A 855 4.27 -63.34 47.10
C LYS A 855 3.27 -62.44 47.83
N THR A 856 2.41 -61.75 47.07
CA THR A 856 1.39 -60.81 47.55
C THR A 856 0.07 -61.06 46.82
N VAL A 857 -1.04 -60.92 47.54
CA VAL A 857 -2.42 -61.05 47.05
C VAL A 857 -3.03 -59.65 47.00
N HIS A 858 -3.40 -59.21 45.80
CA HIS A 858 -3.96 -57.88 45.56
C HIS A 858 -5.49 -57.95 45.57
N HIS A 859 -6.11 -57.17 46.46
CA HIS A 859 -7.56 -57.03 46.54
C HIS A 859 -7.96 -55.56 46.34
N LYS A 860 -9.22 -55.34 45.97
CA LYS A 860 -9.80 -54.00 45.88
C LYS A 860 -11.02 -53.92 46.78
N LEU A 861 -11.14 -52.81 47.49
CA LEU A 861 -12.28 -52.41 48.28
C LEU A 861 -12.90 -51.17 47.62
N TRP A 862 -14.18 -51.26 47.29
CA TRP A 862 -14.95 -50.15 46.76
C TRP A 862 -15.84 -49.60 47.86
N VAL A 863 -15.74 -48.29 48.07
CA VAL A 863 -16.51 -47.51 49.03
C VAL A 863 -17.50 -46.67 48.24
N LYS A 864 -18.77 -47.03 48.30
CA LYS A 864 -19.87 -46.27 47.70
C LYS A 864 -20.53 -45.43 48.79
N CYS A 865 -20.50 -44.11 48.62
CA CYS A 865 -21.11 -43.17 49.56
C CYS A 865 -22.41 -42.64 48.96
N GLU A 866 -23.53 -42.91 49.63
CA GLU A 866 -24.84 -42.36 49.26
C GLU A 866 -25.07 -41.04 50.01
N THR A 867 -25.35 -39.97 49.25
CA THR A 867 -25.73 -38.67 49.80
C THR A 867 -27.21 -38.39 49.55
N SER A 868 -27.82 -37.49 50.32
CA SER A 868 -29.26 -37.19 50.32
C SER A 868 -29.88 -36.67 49.00
N LEU A 869 -29.12 -36.63 47.90
CA LEU A 869 -29.52 -36.09 46.58
C LEU A 869 -29.27 -37.10 45.44
N ASP A 870 -29.14 -38.39 45.74
CA ASP A 870 -28.90 -39.49 44.78
C ASP A 870 -27.60 -39.39 43.96
N ASP A 871 -26.64 -38.55 44.38
CA ASP A 871 -25.28 -38.56 43.84
C ASP A 871 -24.50 -39.76 44.44
N GLU A 872 -24.09 -40.71 43.59
CA GLU A 872 -23.27 -41.86 43.97
C GLU A 872 -21.78 -41.58 43.71
N GLU A 873 -20.98 -41.40 44.77
CA GLU A 873 -19.51 -41.41 44.65
C GLU A 873 -18.97 -42.80 45.01
N VAL A 874 -18.23 -43.43 44.09
CA VAL A 874 -17.54 -44.71 44.31
C VAL A 874 -16.03 -44.48 44.37
N ILE A 875 -15.42 -44.78 45.51
CA ILE A 875 -13.98 -44.67 45.74
C ILE A 875 -13.38 -46.08 45.79
N CYS A 876 -12.33 -46.35 45.02
CA CYS A 876 -11.65 -47.64 45.01
C CYS A 876 -10.32 -47.55 45.78
N VAL A 877 -10.15 -48.45 46.75
CA VAL A 877 -8.94 -48.62 47.55
C VAL A 877 -8.31 -49.97 47.19
N SER A 878 -7.04 -49.95 46.78
CA SER A 878 -6.26 -51.18 46.55
C SER A 878 -5.61 -51.62 47.86
N ILE A 879 -5.71 -52.90 48.20
CA ILE A 879 -5.21 -53.50 49.44
C ILE A 879 -4.34 -54.71 49.10
N ASP A 880 -3.12 -54.75 49.61
CA ASP A 880 -2.15 -55.80 49.33
C ASP A 880 -1.89 -56.66 50.57
N PHE A 881 -2.07 -57.97 50.45
CA PHE A 881 -1.83 -58.95 51.53
C PHE A 881 -0.61 -59.81 51.22
N SER A 882 0.31 -59.96 52.16
CA SER A 882 1.45 -60.88 52.07
C SER A 882 1.06 -62.29 52.49
N LEU A 883 1.73 -63.33 51.97
CA LEU A 883 1.51 -64.70 52.43
C LEU A 883 2.31 -64.99 53.71
N PRO A 884 1.68 -65.50 54.78
CA PRO A 884 2.40 -65.79 56.03
C PRO A 884 3.32 -67.01 55.93
N PHE A 885 2.99 -67.97 55.07
CA PHE A 885 3.77 -69.15 54.75
C PHE A 885 3.44 -69.67 53.35
N THR A 886 4.37 -70.41 52.76
CA THR A 886 4.19 -71.16 51.52
C THR A 886 4.22 -72.66 51.81
N VAL A 887 3.34 -73.42 51.15
CA VAL A 887 3.25 -74.87 51.31
C VAL A 887 3.67 -75.54 50.01
N ALA A 888 4.54 -76.53 50.07
CA ALA A 888 4.90 -77.37 48.92
C ALA A 888 4.74 -78.83 49.32
N TYR A 889 4.03 -79.62 48.52
CA TYR A 889 3.87 -81.05 48.79
C TYR A 889 4.51 -81.91 47.69
N ARG A 890 5.05 -83.07 48.09
CA ARG A 890 5.62 -84.10 47.22
C ARG A 890 5.09 -85.47 47.60
N LEU A 891 4.71 -86.26 46.60
CA LEU A 891 4.27 -87.64 46.80
C LEU A 891 5.49 -88.57 46.71
N HIS A 892 5.84 -89.20 47.83
CA HIS A 892 6.86 -90.23 47.91
C HIS A 892 6.22 -91.63 47.88
N THR A 893 6.91 -92.62 47.34
CA THR A 893 6.44 -94.02 47.29
C THR A 893 7.53 -94.90 47.86
N CYS A 894 7.20 -95.75 48.85
CA CYS A 894 8.10 -96.78 49.35
C CYS A 894 7.33 -98.10 49.44
N HIS A 895 7.77 -99.12 48.68
CA HIS A 895 7.03 -100.36 48.41
C HIS A 895 5.55 -100.07 48.04
N TYR A 896 4.61 -100.64 48.79
CA TYR A 896 3.18 -100.54 48.56
C TYR A 896 2.52 -99.34 49.26
N ARG A 897 3.28 -98.43 49.88
CA ARG A 897 2.75 -97.25 50.60
C ARG A 897 3.15 -95.94 49.91
N LYS A 898 2.18 -95.03 49.79
CA LYS A 898 2.39 -93.62 49.40
C LYS A 898 2.55 -92.77 50.65
N PHE A 899 3.52 -91.87 50.64
CA PHE A 899 3.77 -90.88 51.68
C PHE A 899 3.63 -89.49 51.07
N VAL A 900 2.88 -88.60 51.70
CA VAL A 900 2.79 -87.20 51.27
C VAL A 900 3.75 -86.40 52.15
N GLY A 901 4.85 -85.94 51.57
CA GLY A 901 5.74 -84.98 52.21
C GLY A 901 5.17 -83.57 52.01
N VAL A 902 4.86 -82.85 53.08
CA VAL A 902 4.40 -81.46 53.03
C VAL A 902 5.45 -80.59 53.70
N ASN A 903 6.09 -79.73 52.92
CA ASN A 903 7.04 -78.73 53.39
C ASN A 903 6.29 -77.40 53.54
N ILE A 904 6.36 -76.81 54.72
CA ILE A 904 5.81 -75.48 55.00
C ILE A 904 6.98 -74.55 55.27
N THR A 905 7.15 -73.55 54.41
CA THR A 905 8.15 -72.49 54.56
C THR A 905 7.45 -71.24 55.09
N CYS A 906 7.70 -70.90 56.36
CA CYS A 906 7.14 -69.69 56.96
C CYS A 906 7.91 -68.45 56.47
N HIS A 907 7.18 -67.38 56.15
CA HIS A 907 7.73 -66.06 55.80
C HIS A 907 7.60 -65.05 56.95
N THR A 908 7.13 -65.54 58.11
CA THR A 908 6.85 -64.79 59.33
C THR A 908 7.46 -65.53 60.51
N ASP A 909 7.74 -64.82 61.61
CA ASP A 909 8.26 -65.40 62.85
C ASP A 909 7.20 -66.17 63.67
N TRP A 910 6.08 -66.55 63.02
CA TRP A 910 4.95 -67.19 63.68
C TRP A 910 5.22 -68.65 63.99
N SER A 911 4.92 -69.07 65.22
CA SER A 911 4.95 -70.48 65.61
C SER A 911 3.64 -71.18 65.21
N LEU A 912 3.62 -71.79 64.03
CA LEU A 912 2.45 -72.52 63.53
C LEU A 912 2.50 -74.01 63.94
N ALA A 913 1.36 -74.55 64.36
CA ALA A 913 1.20 -75.97 64.71
C ALA A 913 0.04 -76.60 63.94
N LEU A 914 0.33 -77.63 63.16
CA LEU A 914 -0.68 -78.38 62.41
C LEU A 914 -1.40 -79.36 63.34
N ARG A 915 -2.63 -79.03 63.75
CA ARG A 915 -3.38 -79.84 64.74
C ARG A 915 -4.11 -81.04 64.13
N GLU A 916 -4.76 -80.87 62.99
CA GLU A 916 -5.58 -81.93 62.34
C GLU A 916 -5.33 -82.01 60.83
N PRO A 917 -4.26 -82.69 60.36
CA PRO A 917 -4.02 -82.87 58.93
C PRO A 917 -5.09 -83.78 58.31
N LYS A 918 -5.87 -83.24 57.37
CA LYS A 918 -6.85 -83.98 56.56
C LYS A 918 -6.56 -83.72 55.08
N ILE A 919 -6.46 -84.77 54.26
CA ILE A 919 -6.52 -84.62 52.79
C ILE A 919 -7.96 -84.80 52.37
N ILE A 920 -8.50 -83.77 51.75
CA ILE A 920 -9.84 -83.78 51.15
C ILE A 920 -9.64 -83.99 49.66
N GLY A 921 -9.97 -85.19 49.17
CA GLY A 921 -10.00 -85.47 47.73
C GLY A 921 -11.13 -84.67 47.09
N ILE A 922 -10.81 -83.74 46.20
CA ILE A 922 -11.81 -82.99 45.43
C ILE A 922 -12.21 -83.86 44.23
N SER A 923 -13.08 -84.83 44.44
CA SER A 923 -13.82 -85.50 43.36
C SER A 923 -15.28 -85.09 43.47
N GLN A 924 -15.92 -84.82 42.32
CA GLN A 924 -17.33 -84.43 42.22
C GLN A 924 -18.23 -85.32 43.11
N PRO A 925 -19.28 -84.76 43.74
CA PRO A 925 -20.16 -85.55 44.60
C PRO A 925 -20.77 -86.73 43.80
N PRO A 926 -20.87 -87.95 44.38
CA PRO A 926 -21.06 -88.22 45.80
C PRO A 926 -20.15 -89.35 46.34
N THR A 927 -18.84 -89.13 46.49
CA THR A 927 -18.01 -89.88 47.46
C THR A 927 -16.74 -89.08 47.78
N ASN A 928 -16.82 -88.09 48.69
CA ASN A 928 -15.63 -87.50 49.30
C ASN A 928 -14.99 -88.55 50.22
N VAL A 929 -14.14 -89.42 49.66
CA VAL A 929 -13.38 -90.38 50.45
C VAL A 929 -12.35 -89.62 51.27
N MET A 930 -12.69 -89.32 52.52
CA MET A 930 -11.75 -88.76 53.49
C MET A 930 -10.72 -89.82 53.85
N VAL A 931 -9.50 -89.67 53.32
CA VAL A 931 -8.37 -90.50 53.74
C VAL A 931 -7.77 -89.88 54.99
N LYS A 932 -7.99 -90.51 56.15
CA LYS A 932 -7.27 -90.15 57.38
C LYS A 932 -5.79 -90.43 57.19
N LEU A 933 -4.97 -89.40 57.31
CA LEU A 933 -3.52 -89.52 57.24
C LEU A 933 -2.98 -89.71 58.65
N THR A 934 -2.18 -90.76 58.83
CA THR A 934 -1.38 -90.93 60.04
C THR A 934 -0.11 -90.11 59.87
N SER A 935 0.05 -89.05 60.66
CA SER A 935 1.28 -88.26 60.67
C SER A 935 2.44 -89.12 61.18
N LEU A 936 3.52 -89.21 60.39
CA LEU A 936 4.77 -89.86 60.81
C LEU A 936 5.64 -88.94 61.66
N ASN A 937 5.35 -87.65 61.66
CA ASN A 937 5.94 -86.70 62.60
C ASN A 937 5.19 -86.80 63.93
N SER A 938 5.92 -86.82 65.04
CA SER A 938 5.33 -86.83 66.39
C SER A 938 4.30 -85.70 66.47
N THR A 939 3.03 -86.07 66.62
CA THR A 939 1.97 -85.13 66.96
C THR A 939 2.43 -84.36 68.19
N PHE A 940 2.41 -83.02 68.13
CA PHE A 940 2.89 -82.09 69.18
C PHE A 940 4.38 -81.69 69.20
N LYS A 941 5.03 -81.46 68.04
CA LYS A 941 6.15 -80.50 67.99
C LYS A 941 5.75 -79.24 67.21
N PRO A 942 5.84 -78.03 67.78
CA PRO A 942 5.70 -76.80 67.00
C PRO A 942 6.80 -76.75 65.93
N LEU A 943 6.44 -76.41 64.70
CA LEU A 943 7.40 -76.14 63.63
C LEU A 943 8.06 -74.79 63.95
N THR A 944 9.11 -74.84 64.75
CA THR A 944 10.00 -73.70 64.98
C THR A 944 10.97 -73.68 63.82
N VAL A 945 10.65 -72.89 62.80
CA VAL A 945 11.59 -72.56 61.71
C VAL A 945 12.45 -71.42 62.23
N SER A 946 13.66 -71.74 62.70
CA SER A 946 14.69 -70.71 62.82
C SER A 946 15.06 -70.27 61.40
N ILE A 947 14.95 -68.97 61.12
CA ILE A 947 15.47 -68.37 59.90
C ILE A 947 16.96 -68.67 59.75
#